data_AF-A0A0V1EZ89-F1
#
_entry.id   AF-A0A0V1EZ89-F1
#
_cell.length_a   1.000
_cell.length_b   1.000
_cell.length_c   1.000
_cell.angle_alpha   90.00
_cell.angle_beta   90.00
_cell.angle_gamma   90.00
#
_symmetry.space_group_name_H-M   'P 1'
#
loop_
_entity.id
_entity.type
_entity.pdbx_description
1 polymer ?
#
loop_
_entity_poly.entity_id
_entity_poly.type
_entity_poly.pdbx_seq_one_letter_code
_entity_poly.pdbx_strand_id
1 'polypeptide(L)'
;MELTFRIKDDSFIELIEKALYEFDDLTTGERLDLQEVKEGKCNCTLRVLKLLKMRFPNEVSVYKWLRSGEIILPTLPKRERNPELEARIQKLKKEQEQREYDRMTSNVDVVQLHRQRNKFGSFQQDLAILNRQLIIIFNTLLTVTFGERLHRKAKMAYNLTQKQNEEKEAALSKRFLFTKMLNEYYKEKILPVESCINFDLYCSLPLLDCEFSCNPTILFLGQHSVGKTSMIRFLLNTDYPGMRIAPEPSNDIFNIIIYGNDARIIPSNIMVNNTNFPFPGLTQFSNQCLKRCVIASCPVPLLKHVTIIDTPGILENSLQSQGPTEFEQMIRYFAGKVDRILLMFDALRFDLSESMNRLLYILQPFEDKILLILNKGDTCDPIALSHVRSTLIWSMSRKLHTVEMPKVYVGSFWDKPLRNPVHQQLFQADLSRLFEELRCLPRTTNIRRLKDVLKRANQVMLFATLTNKMHNMRYFAGCIPRMKKRTLAKIVSHEIYPKLINLLHLQTADLPTRDLIYNLMLKDIWIFKKVSKKDFQQLSDFLHNDMTHLLQVLRAEVPEKIPCGRLQDPLLNRDYENYDWNAVNEEAEKQGWRSEFHLLGPKNGLLHAVQLTEALQKSGLPRLVLDQIWRLIDQDNDNMINEDQFCLVKYLINRTLRGRPVPSQLSNCMLPLQSQDNFCACKEAEMDMEESISDESEPIQPCFTPQNQLSVLQSHKKEGEK
;
A
#
# COMPACT_ATOMS: atom_id res chain seq x y z
N MET A 1 36.48 3.01 -25.15
CA MET A 1 35.20 2.61 -25.78
C MET A 1 34.77 3.76 -26.67
N GLU A 2 34.95 3.61 -27.98
CA GLU A 2 34.53 4.64 -28.93
C GLU A 2 33.06 4.42 -29.32
N LEU A 3 32.32 5.51 -29.50
CA LEU A 3 30.95 5.50 -30.03
C LEU A 3 30.99 5.11 -31.51
N THR A 4 30.19 4.13 -31.90
CA THR A 4 30.07 3.69 -33.30
C THR A 4 28.67 3.95 -33.83
N PHE A 5 28.60 4.29 -35.10
CA PHE A 5 27.40 4.72 -35.81
C PHE A 5 27.20 3.83 -37.02
N ARG A 6 25.99 3.32 -37.20
CA ARG A 6 25.60 2.64 -38.44
C ARG A 6 24.81 3.61 -39.29
N ILE A 7 25.42 4.12 -40.37
CA ILE A 7 24.82 5.10 -41.28
C ILE A 7 24.37 4.35 -42.54
N LYS A 8 23.08 4.43 -42.87
CA LYS A 8 22.47 3.81 -44.06
C LYS A 8 22.07 4.89 -45.06
N ASP A 9 23.05 5.63 -45.59
CA ASP A 9 22.83 6.70 -46.55
C ASP A 9 23.82 6.53 -47.71
N ASP A 10 23.35 6.33 -48.93
CA ASP A 10 24.20 6.06 -50.09
C ASP A 10 25.11 7.26 -50.40
N SER A 11 24.64 8.48 -50.10
CA SER A 11 25.44 9.70 -50.23
C SER A 11 26.64 9.76 -49.28
N PHE A 12 26.61 9.00 -48.19
CA PHE A 12 27.73 8.87 -47.25
C PHE A 12 28.85 8.00 -47.81
N ILE A 13 28.51 6.94 -48.55
CA ILE A 13 29.48 6.03 -49.17
C ILE A 13 30.20 6.73 -50.33
N GLU A 14 29.46 7.47 -51.18
CA GLU A 14 30.05 8.29 -52.26
C GLU A 14 31.05 9.32 -51.71
N LEU A 15 30.76 9.92 -50.55
CA LEU A 15 31.65 10.87 -49.89
C LEU A 15 32.93 10.23 -49.35
N ILE A 16 32.86 8.98 -48.89
CA ILE A 16 34.03 8.19 -48.50
C ILE A 16 34.89 7.84 -49.73
N GLU A 17 34.27 7.49 -50.86
CA GLU A 17 34.99 7.22 -52.10
C GLU A 17 35.72 8.46 -52.62
N LYS A 18 35.05 9.61 -52.59
CA LYS A 18 35.65 10.91 -52.94
C LYS A 18 36.83 11.23 -52.00
N ALA A 19 36.68 11.01 -50.70
CA ALA A 19 37.75 11.22 -49.72
C ALA A 19 38.99 10.33 -49.97
N LEU A 20 38.78 9.07 -50.35
CA LEU A 20 39.86 8.12 -50.63
C LEU A 20 40.62 8.43 -51.93
N TYR A 21 39.94 9.05 -52.91
CA TYR A 21 40.51 9.41 -54.22
C TYR A 21 41.16 10.80 -54.23
N GLU A 22 40.61 11.77 -53.51
CA GLU A 22 41.01 13.19 -53.59
C GLU A 22 42.14 13.56 -52.61
N PHE A 23 42.35 12.78 -51.54
CA PHE A 23 43.34 13.06 -50.50
C PHE A 23 44.40 11.96 -50.39
N ASP A 24 45.60 12.23 -50.92
CA ASP A 24 46.76 11.33 -50.86
C ASP A 24 47.53 11.39 -49.54
N ASP A 25 47.24 12.38 -48.69
CA ASP A 25 47.89 12.67 -47.41
C ASP A 25 47.24 11.95 -46.21
N LEU A 26 46.33 11.01 -46.46
CA LEU A 26 45.69 10.20 -45.40
C LEU A 26 46.70 9.25 -44.76
N THR A 27 46.68 9.16 -43.43
CA THR A 27 47.51 8.17 -42.71
C THR A 27 47.06 6.74 -43.05
N THR A 28 47.97 5.77 -42.93
CA THR A 28 47.65 4.34 -43.22
C THR A 28 46.49 3.82 -42.39
N GLY A 29 46.31 4.30 -41.16
CA GLY A 29 45.15 3.98 -40.31
C GLY A 29 43.85 4.60 -40.78
N GLU A 30 43.85 5.87 -41.19
CA GLU A 30 42.64 6.55 -41.69
C GLU A 30 42.15 5.98 -43.02
N ARG A 31 43.07 5.57 -43.91
CA ARG A 31 42.73 4.87 -45.15
C ARG A 31 42.09 3.51 -44.88
N LEU A 32 42.62 2.76 -43.92
CA LEU A 32 42.06 1.46 -43.51
C LEU A 32 40.65 1.63 -42.92
N ASP A 33 40.47 2.58 -42.00
CA ASP A 33 39.18 2.87 -41.37
C ASP A 33 38.10 3.27 -42.40
N LEU A 34 38.45 4.11 -43.38
CA LEU A 34 37.54 4.52 -44.46
C LEU A 34 37.19 3.34 -45.40
N GLN A 35 38.15 2.47 -45.71
CA GLN A 35 37.92 1.27 -46.53
C GLN A 35 37.05 0.24 -45.81
N GLU A 36 37.28 -0.03 -44.53
CA GLU A 36 36.48 -0.99 -43.76
C GLU A 36 35.03 -0.53 -43.56
N VAL A 37 34.80 0.79 -43.41
CA VAL A 37 33.44 1.37 -43.37
C VAL A 37 32.76 1.27 -44.74
N LYS A 38 33.50 1.49 -45.84
CA LYS A 38 32.98 1.34 -47.21
C LYS A 38 32.55 -0.10 -47.51
N GLU A 39 33.35 -1.08 -47.11
CA GLU A 39 33.06 -2.51 -47.32
C GLU A 39 31.99 -3.06 -46.36
N GLY A 40 31.46 -2.23 -45.45
CA GLY A 40 30.44 -2.62 -44.47
C GLY A 40 30.96 -3.56 -43.38
N LYS A 41 32.28 -3.69 -43.24
CA LYS A 41 32.94 -4.59 -42.28
C LYS A 41 32.94 -4.02 -40.85
N CYS A 42 32.98 -2.70 -40.71
CA CYS A 42 32.93 -2.03 -39.40
C CYS A 42 31.93 -0.87 -39.39
N ASN A 43 31.39 -0.55 -38.21
CA ASN A 43 30.51 0.60 -38.02
C ASN A 43 31.35 1.89 -37.94
N CYS A 44 30.83 2.99 -38.47
CA CYS A 44 31.53 4.27 -38.54
C CYS A 44 31.86 4.82 -37.14
N THR A 45 33.12 5.13 -36.86
CA THR A 45 33.54 5.73 -35.59
C THR A 45 33.41 7.26 -35.62
N LEU A 46 33.35 7.88 -34.43
CA LEU A 46 33.34 9.35 -34.32
C LEU A 46 34.60 10.01 -34.94
N ARG A 47 35.72 9.27 -35.03
CA ARG A 47 36.97 9.73 -35.66
C ARG A 47 36.79 9.92 -37.16
N VAL A 48 36.21 8.92 -37.83
CA VAL A 48 35.90 8.97 -39.27
C VAL A 48 34.93 10.10 -39.59
N LEU A 49 33.88 10.29 -38.77
CA LEU A 49 32.93 11.40 -38.95
C LEU A 49 33.57 12.78 -38.79
N LYS A 50 34.51 12.93 -37.84
CA LYS A 50 35.25 14.19 -37.68
C LYS A 50 36.17 14.45 -38.86
N LEU A 51 36.86 13.43 -39.37
CA LEU A 51 37.73 13.55 -40.53
C LEU A 51 36.95 14.03 -41.76
N LEU A 52 35.81 13.38 -42.05
CA LEU A 52 34.95 13.76 -43.18
C LEU A 52 34.39 15.19 -43.03
N LYS A 53 33.97 15.58 -41.82
CA LYS A 53 33.51 16.95 -41.56
C LYS A 53 34.62 18.00 -41.72
N MET A 54 35.86 17.68 -41.37
CA MET A 54 36.99 18.60 -41.54
C MET A 54 37.36 18.78 -43.00
N ARG A 55 37.33 17.71 -43.80
CA ARG A 55 37.72 17.75 -45.22
C ARG A 55 36.61 18.26 -46.13
N PHE A 56 35.34 18.01 -45.78
CA PHE A 56 34.16 18.44 -46.55
C PHE A 56 33.16 19.24 -45.69
N PRO A 57 33.51 20.43 -45.19
CA PRO A 57 32.70 21.17 -44.23
C PRO A 57 31.33 21.63 -44.75
N ASN A 58 31.20 21.84 -46.07
CA ASN A 58 29.97 22.32 -46.70
C ASN A 58 29.08 21.20 -47.27
N GLU A 59 29.64 20.00 -47.51
CA GLU A 59 28.91 18.85 -48.05
C GLU A 59 28.42 17.90 -46.93
N VAL A 60 28.99 18.01 -45.73
CA VAL A 60 28.71 17.09 -44.60
C VAL A 60 27.72 17.70 -43.60
N SER A 61 26.46 17.24 -43.66
CA SER A 61 25.47 17.51 -42.61
C SER A 61 25.39 16.34 -41.62
N VAL A 62 26.17 16.42 -40.54
CA VAL A 62 26.18 15.40 -39.47
C VAL A 62 24.79 15.19 -38.86
N TYR A 63 23.96 16.24 -38.83
CA TYR A 63 22.56 16.14 -38.38
C TYR A 63 21.73 15.18 -39.23
N LYS A 64 21.93 15.18 -40.56
CA LYS A 64 21.21 14.29 -41.48
C LYS A 64 21.58 12.83 -41.23
N TRP A 65 22.87 12.54 -41.05
CA TRP A 65 23.36 11.18 -40.79
C TRP A 65 23.03 10.66 -39.39
N LEU A 66 22.97 11.53 -38.38
CA LEU A 66 22.50 11.13 -37.04
C LEU A 66 20.99 10.88 -36.98
N ARG A 67 20.21 11.50 -37.89
CA ARG A 67 18.77 11.26 -38.00
C ARG A 67 18.45 9.94 -38.72
N SER A 68 19.27 9.53 -39.68
CA SER A 68 19.12 8.28 -40.42
C SER A 68 19.91 7.10 -39.84
N GLY A 69 20.91 7.37 -38.99
CA GLY A 69 21.82 6.36 -38.44
C GLY A 69 21.42 5.85 -37.06
N GLU A 70 21.78 4.60 -36.77
CA GLU A 70 21.56 3.95 -35.48
C GLU A 70 22.84 4.07 -34.63
N ILE A 71 22.72 4.60 -33.40
CA ILE A 71 23.86 4.76 -32.47
C ILE A 71 24.05 3.47 -31.69
N ILE A 72 25.22 2.84 -31.82
CA ILE A 72 25.55 1.61 -31.13
C ILE A 72 26.42 1.96 -29.92
N LEU A 73 25.84 1.78 -28.73
CA LEU A 73 26.53 1.99 -27.46
C LEU A 73 27.54 0.85 -27.21
N PRO A 74 28.76 1.16 -26.74
CA PRO A 74 29.74 0.15 -26.42
C PRO A 74 29.23 -0.69 -25.24
N THR A 75 29.20 -2.01 -25.41
CA THR A 75 28.84 -2.93 -24.34
C THR A 75 30.02 -3.06 -23.37
N LEU A 76 29.73 -2.94 -22.06
CA LEU A 76 30.74 -3.13 -21.02
C LEU A 76 31.33 -4.55 -21.14
N PRO A 77 32.67 -4.72 -21.14
CA PRO A 77 33.27 -6.05 -21.10
C PRO A 77 32.77 -6.73 -19.84
N LYS A 78 32.09 -7.86 -20.01
CA LYS A 78 31.69 -8.68 -18.87
C LYS A 78 32.97 -9.15 -18.19
N ARG A 79 33.12 -8.81 -16.91
CA ARG A 79 34.24 -9.34 -16.09
C ARG A 79 34.15 -10.86 -16.11
N GLU A 80 35.21 -11.53 -16.55
CA GLU A 80 35.30 -12.98 -16.48
C GLU A 80 35.21 -13.41 -15.01
N ARG A 81 34.32 -14.35 -14.74
CA ARG A 81 34.05 -14.81 -13.38
C ARG A 81 35.20 -15.70 -12.94
N ASN A 82 35.61 -15.56 -11.68
CA ASN A 82 36.71 -16.36 -11.13
C ASN A 82 36.33 -17.87 -11.19
N PRO A 83 37.09 -18.70 -11.93
CA PRO A 83 36.75 -20.11 -12.15
C PRO A 83 36.74 -20.92 -10.85
N GLU A 84 37.53 -20.54 -9.85
CA GLU A 84 37.54 -21.23 -8.54
C GLU A 84 36.23 -21.02 -7.78
N LEU A 85 35.64 -19.82 -7.87
CA LEU A 85 34.37 -19.52 -7.22
C LEU A 85 33.21 -20.23 -7.92
N GLU A 86 33.24 -20.33 -9.26
CA GLU A 86 32.23 -21.10 -9.99
C GLU A 86 32.33 -22.60 -9.70
N ALA A 87 33.54 -23.16 -9.65
CA ALA A 87 33.77 -24.54 -9.24
C ALA A 87 33.28 -24.80 -7.80
N ARG A 88 33.50 -23.85 -6.88
CA ARG A 88 33.01 -23.95 -5.49
C ARG A 88 31.48 -23.88 -5.41
N ILE A 89 30.84 -23.01 -6.19
CA ILE A 89 29.38 -22.91 -6.27
C ILE A 89 28.77 -24.19 -6.86
N GLN A 90 29.36 -24.74 -7.93
CA GLN A 90 28.91 -26.01 -8.52
C GLN A 90 29.08 -27.18 -7.55
N LYS A 91 30.19 -27.23 -6.81
CA LYS A 91 30.42 -28.23 -5.76
C LYS A 91 29.36 -28.14 -4.67
N LEU A 92 29.08 -26.94 -4.15
CA LEU A 92 28.07 -26.71 -3.12
C LEU A 92 26.66 -27.07 -3.60
N LYS A 93 26.32 -26.79 -4.86
CA LYS A 93 25.03 -27.21 -5.46
C LYS A 93 24.88 -28.72 -5.53
N LYS A 94 25.91 -29.42 -6.04
CA LYS A 94 25.90 -30.90 -6.05
C LYS A 94 25.78 -31.48 -4.65
N GLU A 95 26.46 -30.88 -3.67
CA GLU A 95 26.39 -31.33 -2.28
C GLU A 95 25.00 -31.13 -1.67
N GLN A 96 24.31 -30.03 -2.04
CA GLN A 96 22.94 -29.76 -1.64
C GLN A 96 21.95 -30.74 -2.29
N GLU A 97 22.10 -30.99 -3.58
CA GLU A 97 21.30 -31.99 -4.32
C GLU A 97 21.51 -33.41 -3.78
N GLN A 98 22.73 -33.77 -3.40
CA GLN A 98 23.05 -35.07 -2.81
C GLN A 98 22.39 -35.24 -1.45
N ARG A 99 22.43 -34.21 -0.59
CA ARG A 99 21.73 -34.24 0.72
C ARG A 99 20.21 -34.34 0.56
N GLU A 100 19.65 -33.73 -0.48
CA GLU A 100 18.23 -33.85 -0.82
C GLU A 100 17.91 -35.26 -1.33
N TYR A 101 18.76 -35.84 -2.17
CA TYR A 101 18.63 -37.23 -2.62
C TYR A 101 18.73 -38.23 -1.46
N ASP A 102 19.69 -38.05 -0.54
CA ASP A 102 19.87 -38.91 0.62
C ASP A 102 18.68 -38.80 1.60
N ARG A 103 18.10 -37.60 1.77
CA ARG A 103 16.83 -37.42 2.47
C ARG A 103 15.67 -38.16 1.79
N MET A 104 15.64 -38.15 0.47
CA MET A 104 14.58 -38.80 -0.31
C MET A 104 14.73 -40.32 -0.40
N THR A 105 15.92 -40.87 -0.09
CA THR A 105 16.23 -42.29 -0.23
C THR A 105 16.49 -43.01 1.11
N SER A 106 16.43 -42.31 2.25
CA SER A 106 16.69 -42.89 3.57
C SER A 106 15.69 -43.96 4.03
N ASN A 107 14.56 -44.13 3.33
CA ASN A 107 13.48 -45.06 3.69
C ASN A 107 13.30 -46.23 2.70
N VAL A 108 14.32 -46.59 1.93
CA VAL A 108 14.25 -47.74 1.02
C VAL A 108 15.16 -48.86 1.52
N ASP A 109 14.57 -49.95 2.02
CA ASP A 109 15.28 -51.15 2.45
C ASP A 109 16.09 -51.77 1.29
N VAL A 110 17.42 -51.73 1.41
CA VAL A 110 18.38 -52.11 0.33
C VAL A 110 18.61 -53.63 0.22
N VAL A 111 18.02 -54.45 1.10
CA VAL A 111 18.40 -55.87 1.22
C VAL A 111 17.68 -56.80 0.23
N GLN A 112 16.61 -56.38 -0.44
CA GLN A 112 15.86 -57.29 -1.33
C GLN A 112 16.22 -57.27 -2.82
N LEU A 113 17.01 -56.30 -3.30
CA LEU A 113 17.27 -56.13 -4.74
C LEU A 113 18.57 -56.78 -5.26
N HIS A 114 19.42 -57.32 -4.39
CA HIS A 114 20.73 -57.85 -4.81
C HIS A 114 20.74 -59.31 -5.27
N ARG A 115 19.62 -60.05 -5.18
CA ARG A 115 19.61 -61.51 -5.45
C ARG A 115 19.28 -61.95 -6.88
N GLN A 116 18.86 -61.05 -7.77
CA GLN A 116 18.40 -61.45 -9.12
C GLN A 116 19.24 -60.90 -10.29
N ARG A 117 20.41 -60.30 -10.04
CA ARG A 117 21.15 -59.56 -11.08
C ARG A 117 22.14 -60.39 -11.91
N ASN A 118 22.32 -61.69 -11.66
CA ASN A 118 23.39 -62.51 -12.27
C ASN A 118 22.96 -63.53 -13.33
N LYS A 119 21.88 -63.33 -14.11
CA LYS A 119 21.48 -64.32 -15.14
C LYS A 119 21.07 -63.82 -16.53
N PHE A 120 21.12 -62.53 -16.86
CA PHE A 120 20.53 -62.04 -18.11
C PHE A 120 21.42 -61.07 -18.91
N GLY A 121 22.67 -61.48 -19.19
CA GLY A 121 23.61 -60.70 -20.00
C GLY A 121 23.33 -60.70 -21.51
N SER A 122 22.66 -61.73 -22.05
CA SER A 122 22.46 -61.89 -23.50
C SER A 122 21.11 -61.39 -24.03
N PHE A 123 20.20 -60.91 -23.18
CA PHE A 123 18.85 -60.46 -23.58
C PHE A 123 18.74 -58.92 -23.72
N GLN A 124 19.75 -58.18 -23.26
CA GLN A 124 19.75 -56.71 -23.32
C GLN A 124 20.06 -56.14 -24.72
N GLN A 125 20.78 -56.88 -25.56
CA GLN A 125 21.13 -56.41 -26.90
C GLN A 125 19.94 -56.46 -27.86
N ASP A 126 19.07 -57.48 -27.75
CA ASP A 126 17.89 -57.62 -28.61
C ASP A 126 16.74 -56.68 -28.20
N LEU A 127 16.59 -56.41 -26.90
CA LEU A 127 15.59 -55.46 -26.39
C LEU A 127 15.91 -53.99 -26.72
N ALA A 128 17.18 -53.62 -26.84
CA ALA A 128 17.58 -52.26 -27.20
C ALA A 128 17.18 -51.89 -28.64
N ILE A 129 17.19 -52.86 -29.55
CA ILE A 129 16.82 -52.68 -30.95
C ILE A 129 15.28 -52.57 -31.08
N LEU A 130 14.52 -53.38 -30.35
CA LEU A 130 13.05 -53.29 -30.31
C LEU A 130 12.54 -52.00 -29.64
N ASN A 131 13.16 -51.57 -28.54
CA ASN A 131 12.80 -50.32 -27.86
C ASN A 131 13.00 -49.09 -28.76
N ARG A 132 14.02 -49.08 -29.60
CA ARG A 132 14.30 -47.95 -30.49
C ARG A 132 13.24 -47.79 -31.59
N GLN A 133 12.69 -48.89 -32.10
CA GLN A 133 11.60 -48.86 -33.09
C GLN A 133 10.24 -48.53 -32.44
N LEU A 134 9.98 -49.03 -31.23
CA LEU A 134 8.76 -48.70 -30.47
C LEU A 134 8.70 -47.22 -30.10
N ILE A 135 9.82 -46.59 -29.75
CA ILE A 135 9.88 -45.15 -29.44
C ILE A 135 9.53 -44.29 -30.66
N ILE A 136 9.92 -44.71 -31.88
CA ILE A 136 9.61 -43.96 -33.10
C ILE A 136 8.11 -44.06 -33.41
N ILE A 137 7.53 -45.26 -33.34
CA ILE A 137 6.10 -45.47 -33.55
C ILE A 137 5.29 -44.70 -32.50
N PHE A 138 5.70 -44.76 -31.23
CA PHE A 138 5.07 -44.05 -30.13
C PHE A 138 5.18 -42.53 -30.27
N ASN A 139 6.33 -42.01 -30.74
CA ASN A 139 6.50 -40.59 -31.03
C ASN A 139 5.66 -40.15 -32.24
N THR A 140 5.54 -40.95 -33.30
CA THR A 140 4.64 -40.64 -34.41
C THR A 140 3.18 -40.66 -33.98
N LEU A 141 2.78 -41.61 -33.13
CA LEU A 141 1.43 -41.71 -32.60
C LEU A 141 1.12 -40.54 -31.65
N LEU A 142 2.06 -40.14 -30.80
CA LEU A 142 1.96 -38.96 -29.93
C LEU A 142 1.87 -37.67 -30.75
N THR A 143 2.64 -37.53 -31.82
CA THR A 143 2.62 -36.29 -32.63
C THR A 143 1.28 -36.12 -33.33
N VAL A 144 0.70 -37.21 -33.86
CA VAL A 144 -0.59 -37.19 -34.57
C VAL A 144 -1.79 -37.08 -33.60
N THR A 145 -1.72 -37.67 -32.40
CA THR A 145 -2.86 -37.69 -31.47
C THR A 145 -2.82 -36.58 -30.41
N PHE A 146 -1.64 -36.11 -29.99
CA PHE A 146 -1.49 -35.03 -28.99
C PHE A 146 -1.28 -33.64 -29.59
N GLY A 147 -0.79 -33.52 -30.83
CA GLY A 147 -0.55 -32.22 -31.48
C GLY A 147 -1.80 -31.35 -31.57
N GLU A 148 -2.94 -31.92 -31.97
CA GLU A 148 -4.21 -31.19 -32.04
C GLU A 148 -4.77 -30.81 -30.67
N ARG A 149 -4.59 -31.67 -29.65
CA ARG A 149 -5.12 -31.48 -28.31
C ARG A 149 -4.35 -30.40 -27.54
N LEU A 150 -3.03 -30.32 -27.72
CA LEU A 150 -2.18 -29.25 -27.18
C LEU A 150 -2.45 -27.92 -27.89
N HIS A 151 -2.63 -27.91 -29.21
CA HIS A 151 -2.92 -26.69 -29.96
C HIS A 151 -4.29 -26.10 -29.56
N ARG A 152 -5.32 -26.93 -29.33
CA ARG A 152 -6.61 -26.49 -28.79
C ARG A 152 -6.50 -25.94 -27.37
N LYS A 153 -5.75 -26.61 -26.48
CA LYS A 153 -5.52 -26.11 -25.10
C LYS A 153 -4.73 -24.80 -25.07
N ALA A 154 -3.71 -24.66 -25.91
CA ALA A 154 -2.93 -23.43 -26.04
C ALA A 154 -3.78 -22.28 -26.60
N LYS A 155 -4.64 -22.54 -27.60
CA LYS A 155 -5.56 -21.56 -28.16
C LYS A 155 -6.65 -21.14 -27.16
N MET A 156 -7.16 -22.07 -26.36
CA MET A 156 -8.07 -21.75 -25.25
C MET A 156 -7.39 -20.91 -24.16
N ALA A 157 -6.16 -21.25 -23.77
CA ALA A 157 -5.40 -20.48 -22.78
C ALA A 157 -5.05 -19.07 -23.30
N TYR A 158 -4.72 -18.93 -24.58
CA TYR A 158 -4.49 -17.64 -25.24
C TYR A 158 -5.77 -16.79 -25.28
N ASN A 159 -6.91 -17.37 -25.64
CA ASN A 159 -8.18 -16.65 -25.67
C ASN A 159 -8.66 -16.27 -24.25
N LEU A 160 -8.45 -17.11 -23.24
CA LEU A 160 -8.70 -16.80 -21.83
C LEU A 160 -7.82 -15.66 -21.33
N THR A 161 -6.54 -15.64 -21.70
CA THR A 161 -5.62 -14.56 -21.32
C THR A 161 -5.92 -13.25 -22.05
N GLN A 162 -6.32 -13.30 -23.32
CA GLN A 162 -6.79 -12.11 -24.06
C GLN A 162 -8.08 -11.55 -23.46
N LYS A 163 -9.07 -12.40 -23.17
CA LYS A 163 -10.32 -11.96 -22.55
C LYS A 163 -10.10 -11.38 -21.15
N GLN A 164 -9.20 -11.97 -20.36
CA GLN A 164 -8.80 -11.42 -19.06
C GLN A 164 -8.04 -10.08 -19.19
N ASN A 165 -7.27 -9.87 -20.26
CA ASN A 165 -6.58 -8.61 -20.52
C ASN A 165 -7.55 -7.52 -20.99
N GLU A 166 -8.50 -7.84 -21.86
CA GLU A 166 -9.56 -6.92 -22.31
C GLU A 166 -10.46 -6.50 -21.14
N GLU A 167 -10.86 -7.45 -20.28
CA GLU A 167 -11.63 -7.15 -19.05
C GLU A 167 -10.82 -6.29 -18.07
N LYS A 168 -9.51 -6.53 -17.94
CA LYS A 168 -8.61 -5.69 -17.14
C LYS A 168 -8.44 -4.29 -17.72
N GLU A 169 -8.29 -4.14 -19.03
CA GLU A 169 -8.17 -2.82 -19.69
C GLU A 169 -9.47 -2.03 -19.63
N ALA A 170 -10.63 -2.68 -19.79
CA ALA A 170 -11.93 -2.06 -19.62
C ALA A 170 -12.17 -1.62 -18.17
N ALA A 171 -11.77 -2.43 -17.19
CA ALA A 171 -11.81 -2.06 -15.77
C ALA A 171 -10.83 -0.91 -15.45
N LEU A 172 -9.63 -0.92 -16.03
CA LEU A 172 -8.62 0.13 -15.90
C LEU A 172 -9.12 1.46 -16.50
N SER A 173 -9.79 1.43 -17.65
CA SER A 173 -10.36 2.61 -18.30
C SER A 173 -11.52 3.22 -17.50
N LYS A 174 -12.35 2.39 -16.85
CA LYS A 174 -13.38 2.89 -15.92
C LYS A 174 -12.77 3.50 -14.66
N ARG A 175 -11.70 2.91 -14.12
CA ARG A 175 -11.00 3.37 -12.90
C ARG A 175 -10.42 4.78 -13.01
N PHE A 176 -10.00 5.20 -14.20
CA PHE A 176 -9.40 6.52 -14.41
C PHE A 176 -10.39 7.57 -14.95
N LEU A 177 -11.63 7.20 -15.22
CA LEU A 177 -12.61 8.07 -15.86
C LEU A 177 -12.90 9.31 -15.01
N PHE A 178 -13.22 9.13 -13.73
CA PHE A 178 -13.47 10.26 -12.82
C PHE A 178 -12.25 11.17 -12.69
N THR A 179 -11.07 10.60 -12.46
CA THR A 179 -9.82 11.38 -12.30
C THR A 179 -9.47 12.17 -13.54
N LYS A 180 -9.72 11.60 -14.74
CA LYS A 180 -9.47 12.25 -16.01
C LYS A 180 -10.44 13.40 -16.23
N MET A 181 -11.74 13.17 -16.01
CA MET A 181 -12.75 14.23 -16.14
C MET A 181 -12.53 15.37 -15.15
N LEU A 182 -12.19 15.06 -13.89
CA LEU A 182 -11.89 16.09 -12.89
C LEU A 182 -10.69 16.96 -13.31
N ASN A 183 -9.66 16.34 -13.87
CA ASN A 183 -8.49 17.06 -14.40
C ASN A 183 -8.85 17.95 -15.60
N GLU A 184 -9.65 17.44 -16.54
CA GLU A 184 -10.13 18.22 -17.69
C GLU A 184 -10.94 19.44 -17.25
N TYR A 185 -11.89 19.27 -16.32
CA TYR A 185 -12.64 20.40 -15.75
C TYR A 185 -11.74 21.42 -15.05
N TYR A 186 -10.73 20.96 -14.29
CA TYR A 186 -9.78 21.85 -13.63
C TYR A 186 -9.01 22.70 -14.66
N LYS A 187 -8.48 22.07 -15.71
CA LYS A 187 -7.72 22.75 -16.76
C LYS A 187 -8.55 23.73 -17.58
N GLU A 188 -9.79 23.37 -17.88
CA GLU A 188 -10.66 24.20 -18.72
C GLU A 188 -11.31 25.36 -17.95
N LYS A 189 -11.74 25.13 -16.70
CA LYS A 189 -12.61 26.08 -15.98
C LYS A 189 -11.91 26.81 -14.84
N ILE A 190 -10.91 26.21 -14.19
CA ILE A 190 -10.28 26.78 -12.97
C ILE A 190 -8.90 27.37 -13.28
N LEU A 191 -8.03 26.60 -13.95
CA LEU A 191 -6.65 26.97 -14.26
C LEU A 191 -6.50 28.31 -15.02
N PRO A 192 -7.38 28.69 -15.97
CA PRO A 192 -7.29 29.98 -16.65
C PRO A 192 -7.46 31.16 -15.69
N VAL A 193 -8.37 31.03 -14.72
CA VAL A 193 -8.62 32.05 -13.70
C VAL A 193 -7.44 32.12 -12.72
N GLU A 194 -6.91 30.96 -12.29
CA GLU A 194 -5.73 30.88 -11.42
C GLU A 194 -4.51 31.57 -12.02
N SER A 195 -4.24 31.31 -13.31
CA SER A 195 -3.13 31.91 -14.04
C SER A 195 -3.32 33.42 -14.23
N CYS A 196 -4.57 33.87 -14.41
CA CYS A 196 -4.87 35.29 -14.57
C CYS A 196 -4.60 36.08 -13.28
N ILE A 197 -5.00 35.52 -12.13
CA ILE A 197 -4.80 36.16 -10.83
C ILE A 197 -3.41 35.90 -10.23
N ASN A 198 -2.58 35.03 -10.81
CA ASN A 198 -1.34 34.54 -10.22
C ASN A 198 -1.57 33.89 -8.84
N PHE A 199 -2.50 32.93 -8.79
CA PHE A 199 -2.93 32.27 -7.56
C PHE A 199 -1.78 31.67 -6.73
N ASP A 200 -0.73 31.24 -7.41
CA ASP A 200 0.50 30.66 -6.84
C ASP A 200 1.20 31.58 -5.83
N LEU A 201 1.07 32.91 -6.01
CA LEU A 201 1.66 33.90 -5.11
C LEU A 201 0.85 34.07 -3.81
N TYR A 202 -0.41 33.66 -3.81
CA TYR A 202 -1.34 33.83 -2.69
C TYR A 202 -1.45 32.56 -1.85
N CYS A 203 -1.50 31.41 -2.51
CA CYS A 203 -1.85 30.14 -1.88
C CYS A 203 -0.87 29.04 -2.28
N SER A 204 -1.09 28.39 -3.41
CA SER A 204 -0.38 27.16 -3.79
C SER A 204 -0.27 27.04 -5.31
N LEU A 205 0.83 26.41 -5.75
CA LEU A 205 1.10 26.09 -7.16
C LEU A 205 -0.08 25.38 -7.85
N PRO A 206 -0.20 25.46 -9.19
CA PRO A 206 -1.26 24.80 -9.95
C PRO A 206 -1.21 23.29 -9.76
N LEU A 207 -2.36 22.63 -9.79
CA LEU A 207 -2.43 21.17 -9.71
C LEU A 207 -1.91 20.56 -11.01
N LEU A 208 -1.01 19.58 -10.89
CA LEU A 208 -0.46 18.87 -12.05
C LEU A 208 -1.25 17.60 -12.36
N ASP A 209 -1.13 17.12 -13.60
CA ASP A 209 -1.79 15.89 -14.07
C ASP A 209 -1.50 14.68 -13.19
N CYS A 210 -0.24 14.54 -12.76
CA CYS A 210 0.20 13.46 -11.89
C CYS A 210 -0.47 13.48 -10.52
N GLU A 211 -0.93 14.63 -10.02
CA GLU A 211 -1.62 14.74 -8.73
C GLU A 211 -3.06 14.22 -8.78
N PHE A 212 -3.69 14.25 -9.96
CA PHE A 212 -5.01 13.67 -10.17
C PHE A 212 -4.94 12.16 -10.38
N SER A 213 -3.87 11.66 -11.03
CA SER A 213 -3.71 10.25 -11.36
C SER A 213 -2.90 9.44 -10.33
N CYS A 214 -2.35 10.08 -9.28
CA CYS A 214 -1.51 9.38 -8.31
C CYS A 214 -2.28 8.33 -7.50
N ASN A 215 -1.55 7.39 -6.89
CA ASN A 215 -2.15 6.48 -5.94
C ASN A 215 -2.45 7.20 -4.61
N PRO A 216 -3.51 6.78 -3.89
CA PRO A 216 -3.75 7.22 -2.52
C PRO A 216 -2.47 7.15 -1.67
N THR A 217 -2.15 8.25 -0.99
CA THR A 217 -0.91 8.36 -0.22
C THR A 217 -1.19 8.39 1.29
N ILE A 218 -0.45 7.58 2.04
CA ILE A 218 -0.53 7.48 3.50
C ILE A 218 0.76 8.06 4.11
N LEU A 219 0.63 9.04 5.01
CA LEU A 219 1.73 9.64 5.74
C LEU A 219 1.80 9.10 7.17
N PHE A 220 2.94 8.56 7.59
CA PHE A 220 3.16 8.10 8.96
C PHE A 220 3.87 9.19 9.77
N LEU A 221 3.28 9.63 10.88
CA LEU A 221 3.84 10.64 11.79
C LEU A 221 3.86 10.14 13.23
N GLY A 222 4.79 10.65 14.04
CA GLY A 222 4.88 10.31 15.46
C GLY A 222 6.30 10.45 16.01
N GLN A 223 6.41 10.39 17.34
CA GLN A 223 7.70 10.51 18.05
C GLN A 223 8.70 9.41 17.66
N HIS A 224 9.95 9.58 18.07
CA HIS A 224 10.97 8.54 17.91
C HIS A 224 10.56 7.24 18.65
N SER A 225 10.95 6.09 18.10
CA SER A 225 10.68 4.76 18.67
C SER A 225 9.21 4.30 18.81
N VAL A 226 8.21 5.07 18.34
CA VAL A 226 6.79 4.65 18.41
C VAL A 226 6.44 3.44 17.53
N GLY A 227 7.28 3.13 16.52
CA GLY A 227 7.10 1.97 15.64
C GLY A 227 6.49 2.25 14.26
N LYS A 228 6.65 3.47 13.73
CA LYS A 228 6.21 3.84 12.36
C LYS A 228 6.72 2.88 11.28
N THR A 229 8.04 2.76 11.20
CA THR A 229 8.71 1.86 10.26
C THR A 229 8.34 0.40 10.45
N SER A 230 8.16 -0.05 11.70
CA SER A 230 7.71 -1.40 12.02
C SER A 230 6.27 -1.66 11.54
N MET A 231 5.37 -0.68 11.68
CA MET A 231 4.00 -0.78 11.18
C MET A 231 3.97 -0.79 9.64
N ILE A 232 4.83 -0.02 8.98
CA ILE A 232 4.97 -0.06 7.52
C ILE A 232 5.44 -1.43 7.05
N ARG A 233 6.50 -1.98 7.68
CA ARG A 233 6.96 -3.35 7.44
C ARG A 233 5.83 -4.36 7.65
N PHE A 234 5.06 -4.22 8.72
CA PHE A 234 3.91 -5.07 9.03
C PHE A 234 2.85 -5.02 7.92
N LEU A 235 2.51 -3.84 7.41
CA LEU A 235 1.56 -3.68 6.31
C LEU A 235 2.08 -4.28 4.99
N LEU A 236 3.36 -4.05 4.67
CA LEU A 236 3.99 -4.54 3.45
C LEU A 236 4.30 -6.04 3.49
N ASN A 237 4.32 -6.65 4.69
CA ASN A 237 4.75 -8.03 4.94
C ASN A 237 6.17 -8.33 4.42
N THR A 238 6.99 -7.30 4.27
CA THR A 238 8.36 -7.40 3.76
C THR A 238 9.16 -6.15 4.10
N ASP A 239 10.47 -6.24 3.99
CA ASP A 239 11.38 -5.14 4.23
C ASP A 239 11.51 -4.29 2.97
N TYR A 240 11.45 -2.97 3.12
CA TYR A 240 11.64 -2.04 2.01
C TYR A 240 13.08 -1.48 1.97
N PRO A 241 13.60 -1.10 0.79
CA PRO A 241 14.97 -0.57 0.67
C PRO A 241 15.19 0.70 1.49
N GLY A 242 16.28 0.75 2.25
CA GLY A 242 16.63 1.92 3.07
C GLY A 242 15.95 1.94 4.44
N MET A 243 15.11 0.95 4.74
CA MET A 243 14.50 0.79 6.05
C MET A 243 15.55 0.52 7.13
N ARG A 244 15.41 1.17 8.30
CA ARG A 244 16.21 0.89 9.50
C ARG A 244 15.30 0.85 10.72
N ILE A 245 15.21 -0.32 11.37
CA ILE A 245 14.52 -0.48 12.65
C ILE A 245 15.59 -0.67 13.72
N ALA A 246 15.89 0.40 14.46
CA ALA A 246 16.85 0.39 15.55
C ALA A 246 16.29 1.18 16.75
N PRO A 247 16.70 0.83 17.98
CA PRO A 247 16.35 1.62 19.18
C PRO A 247 17.01 3.01 19.19
N GLU A 248 18.06 3.21 18.39
CA GLU A 248 18.70 4.51 18.19
C GLU A 248 17.88 5.39 17.23
N PRO A 249 18.01 6.73 17.29
CA PRO A 249 17.48 7.65 16.27
C PRO A 249 17.87 7.19 14.87
N SER A 250 16.87 6.69 14.12
CA SER A 250 16.99 6.48 12.69
C SER A 250 17.39 7.80 12.04
N ASN A 251 18.30 7.77 11.07
CA ASN A 251 18.69 8.93 10.29
C ASN A 251 17.46 9.76 9.87
N ASP A 252 17.58 11.08 9.91
CA ASP A 252 16.48 12.00 9.60
C ASP A 252 16.12 12.04 8.10
N ILE A 253 15.68 10.90 7.56
CA ILE A 253 15.39 10.69 6.15
C ILE A 253 13.89 10.40 6.00
N PHE A 254 13.25 11.12 5.10
CA PHE A 254 11.90 10.81 4.61
C PHE A 254 12.00 9.72 3.55
N ASN A 255 11.28 8.61 3.74
CA ASN A 255 11.20 7.53 2.77
C ASN A 255 9.84 7.54 2.08
N ILE A 256 9.81 7.87 0.79
CA ILE A 256 8.63 7.75 -0.07
C ILE A 256 8.67 6.38 -0.71
N ILE A 257 7.79 5.48 -0.26
CA ILE A 257 7.74 4.09 -0.67
C ILE A 257 6.71 3.94 -1.79
N ILE A 258 7.20 3.61 -2.99
CA ILE A 258 6.39 3.46 -4.21
C ILE A 258 6.57 2.08 -4.82
N TYR A 259 5.60 1.67 -5.63
CA TYR A 259 5.75 0.46 -6.44
C TYR A 259 6.85 0.64 -7.48
N GLY A 260 7.66 -0.40 -7.67
CA GLY A 260 8.45 -0.56 -8.87
C GLY A 260 8.90 -2.00 -9.03
N ASN A 261 9.33 -2.37 -10.23
CA ASN A 261 9.66 -3.77 -10.54
C ASN A 261 10.90 -4.26 -9.78
N ASP A 262 11.81 -3.35 -9.41
CA ASP A 262 13.05 -3.66 -8.71
C ASP A 262 13.12 -2.94 -7.36
N ALA A 263 13.70 -3.63 -6.37
CA ALA A 263 14.00 -3.06 -5.07
C ALA A 263 15.20 -2.09 -5.18
N ARG A 264 14.97 -0.78 -5.11
CA ARG A 264 16.03 0.24 -5.22
C ARG A 264 15.71 1.52 -4.47
N ILE A 265 16.77 2.26 -4.16
CA ILE A 265 16.71 3.57 -3.51
C ILE A 265 17.05 4.65 -4.53
N ILE A 266 16.18 5.65 -4.68
CA ILE A 266 16.36 6.76 -5.62
C ILE A 266 16.32 8.08 -4.83
N PRO A 267 17.39 8.88 -4.87
CA PRO A 267 17.37 10.24 -4.30
C PRO A 267 16.27 11.11 -4.90
N SER A 268 15.58 11.89 -4.06
CA SER A 268 14.44 12.70 -4.51
C SER A 268 14.81 13.75 -5.57
N ASN A 269 15.99 14.37 -5.46
CA ASN A 269 16.49 15.39 -6.39
C ASN A 269 16.54 14.94 -7.87
N ILE A 270 16.66 13.63 -8.12
CA ILE A 270 16.61 13.06 -9.47
C ILE A 270 15.15 12.95 -9.95
N MET A 271 14.24 12.59 -9.05
CA MET A 271 12.86 12.28 -9.39
C MET A 271 11.96 13.52 -9.49
N VAL A 272 12.31 14.64 -8.85
CA VAL A 272 11.43 15.83 -8.88
C VAL A 272 11.21 16.38 -10.30
N ASN A 273 12.17 16.17 -11.20
CA ASN A 273 12.06 16.58 -12.61
C ASN A 273 11.22 15.61 -13.46
N ASN A 274 10.81 14.46 -12.91
CA ASN A 274 9.99 13.49 -13.61
C ASN A 274 8.52 13.93 -13.58
N THR A 275 7.88 14.06 -14.75
CA THR A 275 6.47 14.45 -14.89
C THR A 275 5.51 13.47 -14.22
N ASN A 276 5.90 12.21 -14.06
CA ASN A 276 5.08 11.17 -13.46
C ASN A 276 5.22 11.10 -11.93
N PHE A 277 6.11 11.90 -11.33
CA PHE A 277 6.32 11.90 -9.90
C PHE A 277 5.25 12.76 -9.19
N PRO A 278 4.56 12.23 -8.16
CA PRO A 278 3.40 12.90 -7.56
C PRO A 278 3.74 14.04 -6.60
N PHE A 279 5.02 14.29 -6.31
CA PHE A 279 5.46 15.36 -5.39
C PHE A 279 6.38 16.38 -6.08
N PRO A 280 5.93 17.04 -7.16
CA PRO A 280 6.73 18.03 -7.91
C PRO A 280 7.06 19.26 -7.07
N GLY A 281 6.21 19.60 -6.10
CA GLY A 281 6.41 20.72 -5.18
C GLY A 281 7.58 20.54 -4.22
N LEU A 282 8.26 19.39 -4.21
CA LEU A 282 9.50 19.23 -3.47
C LEU A 282 10.63 20.15 -3.98
N THR A 283 10.55 20.65 -5.23
CA THR A 283 11.50 21.63 -5.78
C THR A 283 11.62 22.92 -4.95
N GLN A 284 10.60 23.27 -4.16
CA GLN A 284 10.60 24.49 -3.35
C GLN A 284 11.55 24.42 -2.15
N PHE A 285 12.00 23.22 -1.76
CA PHE A 285 12.87 23.02 -0.60
C PHE A 285 14.35 23.07 -0.97
N SER A 286 15.19 23.33 0.04
CA SER A 286 16.64 23.38 -0.13
C SER A 286 17.21 22.05 -0.63
N ASN A 287 18.30 22.10 -1.39
CA ASN A 287 19.01 20.89 -1.84
C ASN A 287 19.50 20.01 -0.67
N GLN A 288 19.74 20.59 0.51
CA GLN A 288 20.09 19.85 1.72
C GLN A 288 18.89 19.06 2.25
N CYS A 289 17.70 19.65 2.25
CA CYS A 289 16.47 18.98 2.64
C CYS A 289 16.07 17.89 1.64
N LEU A 290 16.25 18.12 0.34
CA LEU A 290 16.02 17.10 -0.70
C LEU A 290 16.94 15.88 -0.56
N LYS A 291 18.18 16.04 -0.13
CA LYS A 291 19.07 14.89 0.19
C LYS A 291 18.55 14.04 1.35
N ARG A 292 17.75 14.61 2.23
CA ARG A 292 17.05 13.92 3.32
C ARG A 292 15.72 13.32 2.88
N CYS A 293 15.34 13.44 1.60
CA CYS A 293 14.16 12.78 1.06
C CYS A 293 14.57 11.76 -0.01
N VAL A 294 14.14 10.53 0.19
CA VAL A 294 14.56 9.35 -0.56
C VAL A 294 13.34 8.57 -0.99
N ILE A 295 13.39 8.00 -2.19
CA ILE A 295 12.32 7.20 -2.76
C ILE A 295 12.74 5.74 -2.73
N ALA A 296 12.02 4.92 -1.99
CA ALA A 296 12.20 3.48 -1.94
C ALA A 296 11.22 2.83 -2.92
N SER A 297 11.74 2.24 -3.98
CA SER A 297 10.96 1.51 -4.97
C SER A 297 11.06 0.01 -4.67
N CYS A 298 9.93 -0.72 -4.61
CA CYS A 298 9.94 -2.17 -4.44
C CYS A 298 8.71 -2.88 -5.05
N PRO A 299 8.84 -4.17 -5.43
CA PRO A 299 7.80 -4.91 -6.14
C PRO A 299 6.75 -5.52 -5.20
N VAL A 300 6.12 -4.69 -4.36
CA VAL A 300 5.06 -5.14 -3.43
C VAL A 300 3.68 -4.89 -4.03
N PRO A 301 2.79 -5.89 -4.11
CA PRO A 301 1.45 -5.72 -4.70
C PRO A 301 0.62 -4.60 -4.07
N LEU A 302 0.71 -4.43 -2.74
CA LEU A 302 0.03 -3.35 -2.03
C LEU A 302 0.38 -1.97 -2.58
N LEU A 303 1.65 -1.74 -2.93
CA LEU A 303 2.14 -0.45 -3.44
C LEU A 303 1.61 -0.12 -4.84
N LYS A 304 1.05 -1.07 -5.58
CA LYS A 304 0.35 -0.78 -6.84
C LYS A 304 -0.90 0.06 -6.61
N HIS A 305 -1.46 0.00 -5.40
CA HIS A 305 -2.70 0.68 -5.04
C HIS A 305 -2.49 1.85 -4.07
N VAL A 306 -1.40 1.88 -3.29
CA VAL A 306 -1.11 2.95 -2.32
C VAL A 306 0.35 3.39 -2.38
N THR A 307 0.60 4.64 -2.03
CA THR A 307 1.95 5.17 -1.76
C THR A 307 2.08 5.40 -0.26
N ILE A 308 3.22 5.07 0.33
CA ILE A 308 3.46 5.23 1.76
C ILE A 308 4.62 6.21 1.97
N ILE A 309 4.48 7.15 2.91
CA ILE A 309 5.54 8.06 3.31
C ILE A 309 5.89 7.77 4.76
N ASP A 310 7.11 7.27 5.00
CA ASP A 310 7.70 7.13 6.34
C ASP A 310 8.47 8.42 6.66
N THR A 311 8.11 9.07 7.77
CA THR A 311 8.84 10.24 8.26
C THR A 311 9.79 9.85 9.39
N PRO A 312 10.91 10.57 9.57
CA PRO A 312 11.74 10.35 10.74
C PRO A 312 10.98 10.65 12.03
N GLY A 313 11.47 10.10 13.15
CA GLY A 313 10.91 10.38 14.47
C GLY A 313 11.08 11.85 14.84
N ILE A 314 10.04 12.47 15.37
CA ILE A 314 10.10 13.85 15.85
C ILE A 314 10.99 13.86 17.10
N LEU A 315 12.15 14.50 17.00
CA LEU A 315 13.11 14.67 18.09
C LEU A 315 12.83 16.00 18.83
N GLU A 316 13.09 16.03 20.13
CA GLU A 316 12.85 17.20 20.98
C GLU A 316 13.89 18.32 20.79
N ASN A 317 15.07 18.01 20.25
CA ASN A 317 16.22 18.92 20.28
C ASN A 317 16.20 20.03 19.21
N SER A 318 15.15 20.19 18.39
CA SER A 318 15.06 21.26 17.38
C SER A 318 14.58 22.61 17.93
N LEU A 319 14.53 22.78 19.26
CA LEU A 319 13.97 23.94 19.97
C LEU A 319 14.77 25.26 19.84
N GLN A 320 15.93 25.27 19.17
CA GLN A 320 16.78 26.47 19.09
C GLN A 320 16.40 27.48 17.98
N SER A 321 15.47 27.15 17.06
CA SER A 321 15.11 28.06 15.96
C SER A 321 13.80 28.82 16.25
N GLN A 322 13.87 30.15 16.21
CA GLN A 322 12.72 31.08 16.25
C GLN A 322 11.95 31.04 14.91
N GLY A 323 11.37 29.90 14.56
CA GLY A 323 10.57 29.74 13.33
C GLY A 323 10.33 28.28 12.94
N PRO A 324 9.36 28.01 12.06
CA PRO A 324 9.07 26.66 11.60
C PRO A 324 10.25 26.12 10.80
N THR A 325 10.75 24.96 11.21
CA THR A 325 11.89 24.29 10.56
C THR A 325 11.52 23.88 9.12
N GLU A 326 12.50 23.73 8.22
CA GLU A 326 12.23 23.19 6.87
C GLU A 326 11.55 21.81 6.93
N PHE A 327 11.80 21.05 8.00
CA PHE A 327 11.14 19.78 8.30
C PHE A 327 9.64 19.94 8.53
N GLU A 328 9.23 20.88 9.37
CA GLU A 328 7.82 21.20 9.65
C GLU A 328 7.09 21.68 8.39
N GLN A 329 7.76 22.48 7.56
CA GLN A 329 7.21 22.93 6.28
C GLN A 329 7.04 21.77 5.29
N MET A 330 7.99 20.82 5.28
CA MET A 330 7.89 19.60 4.47
C MET A 330 6.73 18.72 4.93
N ILE A 331 6.52 18.56 6.25
CA ILE A 331 5.35 17.84 6.76
C ILE A 331 4.05 18.55 6.35
N ARG A 332 3.98 19.88 6.46
CA ARG A 332 2.82 20.65 6.00
C ARG A 332 2.56 20.44 4.51
N TYR A 333 3.60 20.40 3.69
CA TYR A 333 3.51 20.11 2.27
C TYR A 333 2.93 18.70 2.01
N PHE A 334 3.49 17.67 2.65
CA PHE A 334 2.98 16.31 2.50
C PHE A 334 1.54 16.17 3.01
N ALA A 335 1.21 16.76 4.17
CA ALA A 335 -0.14 16.76 4.73
C ALA A 335 -1.19 17.34 3.75
N GLY A 336 -0.81 18.35 2.97
CA GLY A 336 -1.64 18.89 1.90
C GLY A 336 -1.91 17.91 0.76
N LYS A 337 -0.95 17.05 0.42
CA LYS A 337 -1.03 16.13 -0.74
C LYS A 337 -1.56 14.74 -0.39
N VAL A 338 -1.31 14.25 0.82
CA VAL A 338 -1.71 12.90 1.25
C VAL A 338 -3.22 12.76 1.50
N ASP A 339 -3.67 11.51 1.50
CA ASP A 339 -5.07 11.10 1.72
C ASP A 339 -5.37 10.76 3.18
N ARG A 340 -4.39 10.19 3.88
CA ARG A 340 -4.46 9.89 5.31
C ARG A 340 -3.14 10.18 5.99
N ILE A 341 -3.25 10.62 7.25
CA ILE A 341 -2.13 10.87 8.15
C ILE A 341 -2.31 9.94 9.35
N LEU A 342 -1.47 8.93 9.46
CA LEU A 342 -1.45 8.02 10.60
C LEU A 342 -0.54 8.60 11.66
N LEU A 343 -1.15 9.20 12.69
CA LEU A 343 -0.45 9.79 13.82
C LEU A 343 -0.33 8.74 14.93
N MET A 344 0.89 8.23 15.11
CA MET A 344 1.19 7.13 16.00
C MET A 344 1.76 7.59 17.35
N PHE A 345 1.28 6.94 18.40
CA PHE A 345 1.70 7.13 19.78
C PHE A 345 2.10 5.79 20.40
N ASP A 346 3.05 5.82 21.32
CA ASP A 346 3.42 4.66 22.14
C ASP A 346 2.48 4.62 23.36
N ALA A 347 1.77 3.50 23.56
CA ALA A 347 0.84 3.35 24.67
C ALA A 347 1.53 3.36 26.05
N LEU A 348 2.80 2.95 26.13
CA LEU A 348 3.54 2.90 27.40
C LEU A 348 4.17 4.25 27.75
N ARG A 349 4.67 4.96 26.74
CA ARG A 349 5.38 6.24 26.91
C ARG A 349 4.60 7.40 26.31
N PHE A 350 3.29 7.40 26.49
CA PHE A 350 2.46 8.45 25.95
C PHE A 350 2.80 9.78 26.62
N ASP A 351 3.42 10.68 25.86
CA ASP A 351 3.65 12.06 26.25
C ASP A 351 3.43 12.99 25.06
N LEU A 352 2.82 14.14 25.30
CA LEU A 352 2.61 15.18 24.30
C LEU A 352 3.67 16.26 24.47
N SER A 353 4.86 15.96 23.98
CA SER A 353 5.98 16.88 23.96
C SER A 353 5.67 18.20 23.21
N GLU A 354 6.44 19.25 23.47
CA GLU A 354 6.25 20.55 22.81
C GLU A 354 6.35 20.44 21.27
N SER A 355 7.29 19.64 20.76
CA SER A 355 7.44 19.38 19.33
C SER A 355 6.20 18.71 18.73
N MET A 356 5.58 17.78 19.44
CA MET A 356 4.31 17.18 19.00
C MET A 356 3.17 18.20 18.99
N ASN A 357 3.10 19.09 19.97
CA ASN A 357 2.10 20.16 20.00
C ASN A 357 2.26 21.14 18.83
N ARG A 358 3.49 21.50 18.46
CA ARG A 358 3.76 22.31 17.26
C ARG A 358 3.34 21.59 15.99
N LEU A 359 3.64 20.30 15.89
CA LEU A 359 3.17 19.48 14.77
C LEU A 359 1.65 19.45 14.68
N LEU A 360 0.94 19.23 15.79
CA LEU A 360 -0.52 19.23 15.81
C LEU A 360 -1.10 20.57 15.33
N TYR A 361 -0.48 21.69 15.68
CA TYR A 361 -0.87 23.00 15.18
C TYR A 361 -0.69 23.11 13.65
N ILE A 362 0.41 22.58 13.10
CA ILE A 362 0.66 22.55 11.66
C ILE A 362 -0.36 21.67 10.92
N LEU A 363 -0.78 20.57 11.55
CA LEU A 363 -1.71 19.59 11.00
C LEU A 363 -3.19 19.96 11.19
N GLN A 364 -3.49 20.94 12.03
CA GLN A 364 -4.85 21.42 12.31
C GLN A 364 -5.71 21.68 11.06
N PRO A 365 -5.19 22.27 9.95
CA PRO A 365 -5.96 22.46 8.73
C PRO A 365 -6.32 21.16 7.96
N PHE A 366 -5.73 20.04 8.37
CA PHE A 366 -5.85 18.72 7.74
C PHE A 366 -6.39 17.66 8.73
N GLU A 367 -7.09 18.10 9.77
CA GLU A 367 -7.59 17.23 10.85
C GLU A 367 -8.53 16.13 10.35
N ASP A 368 -9.24 16.37 9.24
CA ASP A 368 -10.11 15.40 8.56
C ASP A 368 -9.36 14.19 7.98
N LYS A 369 -8.04 14.31 7.81
CA LYS A 369 -7.17 13.25 7.29
C LYS A 369 -6.50 12.42 8.38
N ILE A 370 -6.57 12.86 9.65
CA ILE A 370 -5.80 12.29 10.75
C ILE A 370 -6.48 11.03 11.29
N LEU A 371 -5.73 9.94 11.38
CA LEU A 371 -6.09 8.73 12.10
C LEU A 371 -5.13 8.55 13.26
N LEU A 372 -5.67 8.41 14.47
CA LEU A 372 -4.88 8.26 15.69
C LEU A 372 -4.63 6.78 15.98
N ILE A 373 -3.38 6.42 16.23
CA ILE A 373 -2.98 5.03 16.50
C ILE A 373 -2.19 4.96 17.81
N LEU A 374 -2.67 4.17 18.76
CA LEU A 374 -1.94 3.75 19.96
C LEU A 374 -1.27 2.40 19.70
N ASN A 375 0.04 2.44 19.48
CA ASN A 375 0.86 1.26 19.24
C ASN A 375 1.43 0.69 20.56
N LYS A 376 1.89 -0.56 20.51
CA LYS A 376 2.45 -1.30 21.66
C LYS A 376 1.47 -1.45 22.82
N GLY A 377 0.17 -1.46 22.52
CA GLY A 377 -0.87 -1.62 23.54
C GLY A 377 -0.75 -2.91 24.35
N ASP A 378 -0.11 -3.94 23.79
CA ASP A 378 0.15 -5.23 24.43
C ASP A 378 1.10 -5.15 25.63
N THR A 379 1.84 -4.05 25.77
CA THR A 379 2.76 -3.83 26.90
C THR A 379 2.07 -3.25 28.14
N CYS A 380 0.84 -2.75 28.00
CA CYS A 380 0.09 -2.12 29.08
C CYS A 380 -0.96 -3.09 29.64
N ASP A 381 -1.40 -2.84 30.87
CA ASP A 381 -2.57 -3.50 31.45
C ASP A 381 -3.88 -2.90 30.89
N PRO A 382 -5.02 -3.62 30.89
CA PRO A 382 -6.29 -3.12 30.34
C PRO A 382 -6.74 -1.77 30.92
N ILE A 383 -6.53 -1.56 32.22
CA ILE A 383 -6.89 -0.31 32.92
C ILE A 383 -5.97 0.82 32.47
N ALA A 384 -4.66 0.60 32.48
CA ALA A 384 -3.67 1.58 32.05
C ALA A 384 -3.88 1.97 30.58
N LEU A 385 -4.15 0.99 29.71
CA LEU A 385 -4.43 1.21 28.30
C LEU A 385 -5.69 2.06 28.09
N SER A 386 -6.76 1.78 28.85
CA SER A 386 -8.00 2.56 28.81
C SER A 386 -7.79 4.00 29.29
N HIS A 387 -6.96 4.18 30.31
CA HIS A 387 -6.58 5.50 30.82
C HIS A 387 -5.81 6.29 29.74
N VAL A 388 -4.73 5.72 29.19
CA VAL A 388 -3.92 6.35 28.13
C VAL A 388 -4.77 6.68 26.91
N ARG A 389 -5.66 5.78 26.48
CA ARG A 389 -6.61 6.04 25.39
C ARG A 389 -7.48 7.26 25.68
N SER A 390 -8.04 7.33 26.88
CA SER A 390 -8.91 8.45 27.30
C SER A 390 -8.13 9.76 27.40
N THR A 391 -6.90 9.73 27.93
CA THR A 391 -6.01 10.89 27.99
C THR A 391 -5.66 11.41 26.59
N LEU A 392 -5.36 10.51 25.65
CA LEU A 392 -5.09 10.90 24.25
C LEU A 392 -6.30 11.61 23.64
N ILE A 393 -7.50 11.03 23.78
CA ILE A 393 -8.73 11.64 23.25
C ILE A 393 -8.96 13.03 23.86
N TRP A 394 -8.81 13.15 25.19
CA TRP A 394 -8.98 14.42 25.91
C TRP A 394 -8.00 15.49 25.44
N SER A 395 -6.74 15.11 25.23
CA SER A 395 -5.73 16.04 24.73
C SER A 395 -5.98 16.44 23.29
N MET A 396 -6.46 15.52 22.43
CA MET A 396 -6.78 15.80 21.04
C MET A 396 -8.02 16.67 20.89
N SER A 397 -9.06 16.46 21.70
CA SER A 397 -10.29 17.27 21.64
C SER A 397 -10.06 18.74 22.00
N ARG A 398 -9.02 19.05 22.79
CA ARG A 398 -8.62 20.43 23.11
C ARG A 398 -7.81 21.11 22.00
N LYS A 399 -7.19 20.34 21.11
CA LYS A 399 -6.24 20.81 20.11
C LYS A 399 -6.82 20.81 18.70
N LEU A 400 -7.68 19.85 18.38
CA LEU A 400 -8.42 19.76 17.13
C LEU A 400 -9.73 20.55 17.24
N HIS A 401 -10.23 21.05 16.11
CA HIS A 401 -11.49 21.81 16.03
C HIS A 401 -12.70 20.93 15.72
N THR A 402 -12.49 19.62 15.53
CA THR A 402 -13.55 18.66 15.24
C THR A 402 -14.58 18.58 16.36
N VAL A 403 -15.85 18.73 15.99
CA VAL A 403 -16.99 18.54 16.89
C VAL A 403 -17.17 17.05 17.26
N GLU A 404 -16.72 16.16 16.38
CA GLU A 404 -16.77 14.71 16.58
C GLU A 404 -15.56 14.20 17.37
N MET A 405 -15.78 13.16 18.18
CA MET A 405 -14.74 12.51 18.94
C MET A 405 -13.75 11.80 17.99
N PRO A 406 -12.44 12.10 18.05
CA PRO A 406 -11.48 11.49 17.16
C PRO A 406 -11.37 9.98 17.45
N LYS A 407 -11.44 9.16 16.39
CA LYS A 407 -11.29 7.71 16.50
C LYS A 407 -9.83 7.36 16.78
N VAL A 408 -9.61 6.53 17.80
CA VAL A 408 -8.29 6.03 18.19
C VAL A 408 -8.26 4.52 18.03
N TYR A 409 -7.34 4.02 17.21
CA TYR A 409 -7.12 2.59 17.00
C TYR A 409 -6.02 2.10 17.94
N VAL A 410 -6.29 1.02 18.67
CA VAL A 410 -5.32 0.45 19.61
C VAL A 410 -4.82 -0.90 19.11
N GLY A 411 -3.51 -1.12 19.15
CA GLY A 411 -2.94 -2.39 18.74
C GLY A 411 -1.45 -2.52 18.97
N SER A 412 -0.93 -3.67 18.55
CA SER A 412 0.51 -3.94 18.44
C SER A 412 0.82 -4.39 17.01
N PHE A 413 1.37 -3.48 16.20
CA PHE A 413 1.49 -3.66 14.75
C PHE A 413 2.86 -4.27 14.39
N TRP A 414 3.06 -5.54 14.76
CA TRP A 414 4.29 -6.30 14.48
C TRP A 414 4.00 -7.81 14.33
N ASP A 415 5.00 -8.57 13.88
CA ASP A 415 4.88 -10.00 13.60
C ASP A 415 5.01 -10.91 14.83
N LYS A 416 5.26 -10.32 16.01
CA LYS A 416 5.51 -11.07 17.23
C LYS A 416 4.20 -11.39 17.96
N PRO A 417 4.14 -12.49 18.73
CA PRO A 417 2.98 -12.78 19.56
C PRO A 417 2.73 -11.65 20.56
N LEU A 418 1.44 -11.42 20.85
CA LEU A 418 1.02 -10.46 21.87
C LEU A 418 1.55 -10.88 23.24
N ARG A 419 2.09 -9.93 24.01
CA ARG A 419 2.50 -10.20 25.39
C ARG A 419 1.32 -10.52 26.29
N ASN A 420 0.24 -9.75 26.15
CA ASN A 420 -1.00 -9.90 26.90
C ASN A 420 -2.13 -10.41 25.98
N PRO A 421 -2.57 -11.67 26.10
CA PRO A 421 -3.64 -12.23 25.26
C PRO A 421 -5.02 -11.64 25.59
N VAL A 422 -5.19 -11.05 26.77
CA VAL A 422 -6.45 -10.41 27.22
C VAL A 422 -6.95 -9.35 26.23
N HIS A 423 -6.04 -8.65 25.55
CA HIS A 423 -6.39 -7.59 24.61
C HIS A 423 -6.59 -8.06 23.17
N GLN A 424 -6.45 -9.36 22.90
CA GLN A 424 -6.48 -9.90 21.54
C GLN A 424 -7.76 -9.51 20.80
N GLN A 425 -8.93 -9.64 21.44
CA GLN A 425 -10.22 -9.28 20.82
C GLN A 425 -10.32 -7.79 20.51
N LEU A 426 -9.86 -6.93 21.43
CA LEU A 426 -9.85 -5.48 21.22
C LEU A 426 -8.93 -5.09 20.07
N PHE A 427 -7.70 -5.58 20.06
CA PHE A 427 -6.73 -5.30 19.00
C PHE A 427 -7.20 -5.85 17.65
N GLN A 428 -7.89 -7.00 17.64
CA GLN A 428 -8.44 -7.55 16.40
C GLN A 428 -9.59 -6.71 15.86
N ALA A 429 -10.49 -6.25 16.72
CA ALA A 429 -11.58 -5.37 16.31
C ALA A 429 -11.03 -4.05 15.74
N ASP A 430 -10.09 -3.40 16.44
CA ASP A 430 -9.53 -2.12 16.02
C ASP A 430 -8.65 -2.24 14.77
N LEU A 431 -7.88 -3.32 14.65
CA LEU A 431 -7.07 -3.60 13.45
C LEU A 431 -7.96 -3.90 12.24
N SER A 432 -9.07 -4.62 12.41
CA SER A 432 -10.07 -4.85 11.35
C SER A 432 -10.67 -3.55 10.85
N ARG A 433 -11.04 -2.64 11.76
CA ARG A 433 -11.58 -1.32 11.39
C ARG A 433 -10.54 -0.46 10.68
N LEU A 434 -9.32 -0.41 11.20
CA LEU A 434 -8.21 0.32 10.58
C LEU A 434 -7.95 -0.20 9.16
N PHE A 435 -7.89 -1.53 8.97
CA PHE A 435 -7.63 -2.13 7.67
C PHE A 435 -8.79 -1.94 6.70
N GLU A 436 -10.04 -1.94 7.17
CA GLU A 436 -11.19 -1.56 6.35
C GLU A 436 -11.09 -0.13 5.85
N GLU A 437 -10.70 0.82 6.71
CA GLU A 437 -10.48 2.21 6.29
C GLU A 437 -9.35 2.33 5.26
N LEU A 438 -8.25 1.61 5.45
CA LEU A 438 -7.12 1.59 4.50
C LEU A 438 -7.51 0.92 3.16
N ARG A 439 -8.33 -0.14 3.19
CA ARG A 439 -8.86 -0.79 1.98
C ARG A 439 -9.74 0.12 1.15
N CYS A 440 -10.51 0.97 1.81
CA CYS A 440 -11.44 1.90 1.17
C CYS A 440 -10.77 3.18 0.64
N LEU A 441 -9.45 3.32 0.80
CA LEU A 441 -8.71 4.51 0.37
C LEU A 441 -8.95 4.91 -1.09
N PRO A 442 -8.85 4.02 -2.10
CA PRO A 442 -9.03 4.42 -3.50
C PRO A 442 -10.37 5.12 -3.75
N ARG A 443 -11.46 4.63 -3.14
CA ARG A 443 -12.78 5.26 -3.22
C ARG A 443 -12.80 6.61 -2.51
N THR A 444 -12.32 6.65 -1.27
CA THR A 444 -12.35 7.89 -0.47
C THR A 444 -11.44 8.98 -1.03
N THR A 445 -10.37 8.61 -1.75
CA THR A 445 -9.46 9.52 -2.44
C THR A 445 -10.16 10.32 -3.53
N ASN A 446 -11.01 9.71 -4.36
CA ASN A 446 -11.76 10.43 -5.40
C ASN A 446 -12.70 11.49 -4.79
N ILE A 447 -13.39 11.15 -3.71
CA ILE A 447 -14.25 12.08 -2.96
C ILE A 447 -13.41 13.22 -2.38
N ARG A 448 -12.25 12.90 -1.80
CA ARG A 448 -11.35 13.90 -1.21
C ARG A 448 -10.79 14.84 -2.28
N ARG A 449 -10.31 14.30 -3.41
CA ARG A 449 -9.81 15.10 -4.54
C ARG A 449 -10.87 16.08 -5.04
N LEU A 450 -12.11 15.62 -5.16
CA LEU A 450 -13.23 16.48 -5.52
C LEU A 450 -13.40 17.62 -4.50
N LYS A 451 -13.36 17.31 -3.20
CA LYS A 451 -13.42 18.32 -2.13
C LYS A 451 -12.24 19.30 -2.19
N ASP A 452 -11.03 18.82 -2.46
CA ASP A 452 -9.83 19.67 -2.56
C ASP A 452 -9.93 20.62 -3.76
N VAL A 453 -10.36 20.12 -4.92
CA VAL A 453 -10.61 20.95 -6.11
C VAL A 453 -11.74 21.95 -5.86
N LEU A 454 -12.81 21.55 -5.18
CA LEU A 454 -13.91 22.44 -4.82
C LEU A 454 -13.46 23.55 -3.86
N LYS A 455 -12.69 23.21 -2.82
CA LYS A 455 -12.11 24.18 -1.89
C LYS A 455 -11.23 25.17 -2.63
N ARG A 456 -10.39 24.67 -3.56
CA ARG A 456 -9.55 25.49 -4.42
C ARG A 456 -10.38 26.40 -5.34
N ALA A 457 -11.41 25.86 -6.01
CA ALA A 457 -12.30 26.63 -6.89
C ALA A 457 -13.01 27.76 -6.13
N ASN A 458 -13.49 27.50 -4.91
CA ASN A 458 -14.09 28.52 -4.05
C ASN A 458 -13.09 29.62 -3.67
N GLN A 459 -11.85 29.25 -3.33
CA GLN A 459 -10.78 30.22 -3.07
C GLN A 459 -10.48 31.07 -4.31
N VAL A 460 -10.35 30.43 -5.48
CA VAL A 460 -10.13 31.13 -6.75
C VAL A 460 -11.29 32.07 -7.08
N MET A 461 -12.54 31.64 -6.85
CA MET A 461 -13.73 32.48 -7.02
C MET A 461 -13.70 33.70 -6.10
N LEU A 462 -13.32 33.50 -4.84
CA LEU A 462 -13.17 34.58 -3.87
C LEU A 462 -12.11 35.60 -4.33
N PHE A 463 -10.92 35.13 -4.70
CA PHE A 463 -9.83 36.00 -5.15
C PHE A 463 -10.13 36.68 -6.49
N ALA A 464 -10.79 35.99 -7.42
CA ALA A 464 -11.24 36.57 -8.68
C ALA A 464 -12.27 37.69 -8.47
N THR A 465 -13.23 37.47 -7.56
CA THR A 465 -14.24 38.48 -7.21
C THR A 465 -13.61 39.68 -6.53
N LEU A 466 -12.68 39.44 -5.59
CA LEU A 466 -11.90 40.49 -4.93
C LEU A 466 -11.11 41.31 -5.96
N THR A 467 -10.36 40.63 -6.84
CA THR A 467 -9.56 41.22 -7.93
C THR A 467 -10.43 42.12 -8.82
N ASN A 468 -11.58 41.63 -9.27
CA ASN A 468 -12.51 42.40 -10.11
C ASN A 468 -13.08 43.63 -9.37
N LYS A 469 -13.44 43.48 -8.08
CA LYS A 469 -13.95 44.60 -7.27
C LYS A 469 -12.89 45.68 -7.05
N MET A 470 -11.66 45.26 -6.77
CA MET A 470 -10.51 46.14 -6.55
C MET A 470 -10.11 46.85 -7.84
N HIS A 471 -10.10 46.14 -8.97
CA HIS A 471 -9.90 46.71 -10.29
C HIS A 471 -10.95 47.80 -10.57
N ASN A 472 -12.24 47.54 -10.34
CA ASN A 472 -13.29 48.55 -10.55
C ASN A 472 -13.12 49.79 -9.64
N MET A 473 -12.73 49.61 -8.37
CA MET A 473 -12.45 50.75 -7.48
C MET A 473 -11.24 51.57 -7.93
N ARG A 474 -10.23 50.95 -8.56
CA ARG A 474 -9.06 51.65 -9.10
C ARG A 474 -9.44 52.61 -10.22
N TYR A 475 -10.35 52.20 -11.10
CA TYR A 475 -10.86 53.04 -12.19
C TYR A 475 -11.83 54.12 -11.70
N PHE A 476 -12.60 53.86 -10.65
CA PHE A 476 -13.59 54.82 -10.15
C PHE A 476 -12.99 55.91 -9.24
N ALA A 477 -11.89 55.62 -8.53
CA ALA A 477 -11.37 56.53 -7.51
C ALA A 477 -10.12 57.33 -7.92
N GLY A 478 -9.33 56.92 -8.91
CA GLY A 478 -8.05 57.56 -9.27
C GLY A 478 -7.00 57.69 -8.13
N CYS A 479 -7.36 57.32 -6.89
CA CYS A 479 -6.69 57.63 -5.64
C CYS A 479 -6.05 56.41 -4.96
N ILE A 480 -6.21 55.20 -5.51
CA ILE A 480 -5.59 54.00 -4.93
C ILE A 480 -4.05 54.09 -4.83
N PRO A 481 -3.32 54.73 -5.77
CA PRO A 481 -1.88 54.93 -5.62
C PRO A 481 -1.50 55.80 -4.40
N ARG A 482 -2.43 56.60 -3.84
CA ARG A 482 -2.18 57.52 -2.72
C ARG A 482 -2.59 56.97 -1.35
N MET A 483 -3.36 55.88 -1.29
CA MET A 483 -3.82 55.31 -0.01
C MET A 483 -2.76 54.42 0.63
N LYS A 484 -2.56 54.57 1.94
CA LYS A 484 -1.67 53.67 2.71
C LYS A 484 -2.19 52.23 2.60
N LYS A 485 -1.31 51.29 2.26
CA LYS A 485 -1.61 49.85 2.10
C LYS A 485 -2.36 49.25 3.30
N ARG A 486 -2.10 49.72 4.53
CA ARG A 486 -2.84 49.34 5.76
C ARG A 486 -4.31 49.76 5.75
N THR A 487 -4.64 50.91 5.18
CA THR A 487 -6.01 51.41 5.05
C THR A 487 -6.79 50.59 4.02
N LEU A 488 -6.12 50.22 2.91
CA LEU A 488 -6.72 49.33 1.91
C LEU A 488 -7.05 47.96 2.50
N ALA A 489 -6.14 47.37 3.29
CA ALA A 489 -6.40 46.11 4.00
C ALA A 489 -7.61 46.19 4.95
N LYS A 490 -7.82 47.35 5.61
CA LYS A 490 -9.02 47.59 6.45
C LYS A 490 -10.29 47.71 5.62
N ILE A 491 -10.24 48.39 4.47
CA ILE A 491 -11.40 48.51 3.56
C ILE A 491 -11.80 47.12 3.02
N VAL A 492 -10.82 46.31 2.62
CA VAL A 492 -11.08 44.94 2.18
C VAL A 492 -11.77 44.12 3.27
N SER A 493 -11.23 44.14 4.49
CA SER A 493 -11.78 43.35 5.59
C SER A 493 -13.13 43.84 6.11
N HIS A 494 -13.36 45.15 6.19
CA HIS A 494 -14.59 45.71 6.78
C HIS A 494 -15.70 46.00 5.77
N GLU A 495 -15.40 46.33 4.51
CA GLU A 495 -16.43 46.70 3.53
C GLU A 495 -16.64 45.65 2.44
N ILE A 496 -15.57 44.99 2.00
CA ILE A 496 -15.64 44.05 0.86
C ILE A 496 -16.02 42.65 1.36
N TYR A 497 -15.41 42.18 2.44
CA TYR A 497 -15.64 40.82 2.96
C TYR A 497 -17.08 40.54 3.38
N PRO A 498 -17.79 41.43 4.12
CA PRO A 498 -19.19 41.20 4.45
C PRO A 498 -20.09 41.07 3.20
N LYS A 499 -19.80 41.84 2.15
CA LYS A 499 -20.52 41.76 0.87
C LYS A 499 -20.23 40.46 0.14
N LEU A 500 -18.99 39.97 0.20
CA LEU A 500 -18.59 38.70 -0.39
C LEU A 500 -19.16 37.49 0.36
N ILE A 501 -19.22 37.54 1.69
CA ILE A 501 -19.86 36.51 2.52
C ILE A 501 -21.32 36.31 2.07
N ASN A 502 -22.06 37.41 1.91
CA ASN A 502 -23.46 37.35 1.50
C ASN A 502 -23.64 36.88 0.05
N LEU A 503 -22.71 37.22 -0.85
CA LEU A 503 -22.80 36.92 -2.28
C LEU A 503 -22.34 35.50 -2.63
N LEU A 504 -21.32 34.99 -1.93
CA LEU A 504 -20.73 33.66 -2.17
C LEU A 504 -21.13 32.64 -1.09
N HIS A 505 -21.97 33.02 -0.13
CA HIS A 505 -22.39 32.17 1.01
C HIS A 505 -21.22 31.51 1.76
N LEU A 506 -20.10 32.22 1.89
CA LEU A 506 -18.87 31.70 2.52
C LEU A 506 -18.90 31.86 4.04
N GLN A 507 -18.22 30.98 4.77
CA GLN A 507 -17.97 31.19 6.19
C GLN A 507 -16.83 32.19 6.39
N THR A 508 -16.82 32.87 7.55
CA THR A 508 -15.75 33.82 7.89
C THR A 508 -14.37 33.14 8.00
N ALA A 509 -14.33 31.84 8.31
CA ALA A 509 -13.11 31.04 8.39
C ALA A 509 -12.44 30.78 7.03
N ASP A 510 -13.21 30.83 5.94
CA ASP A 510 -12.70 30.59 4.58
C ASP A 510 -12.03 31.83 3.97
N LEU A 511 -12.16 32.98 4.63
CA LEU A 511 -11.61 34.24 4.15
C LEU A 511 -10.12 34.39 4.50
N PRO A 512 -9.31 34.98 3.61
CA PRO A 512 -7.92 35.33 3.90
C PRO A 512 -7.81 36.19 5.15
N THR A 513 -6.80 35.89 5.99
CA THR A 513 -6.52 36.73 7.16
C THR A 513 -6.07 38.12 6.74
N ARG A 514 -6.36 39.13 7.56
CA ARG A 514 -5.97 40.52 7.31
C ARG A 514 -4.47 40.67 7.07
N ASP A 515 -3.66 39.90 7.81
CA ASP A 515 -2.20 39.94 7.69
C ASP A 515 -1.72 39.36 6.36
N LEU A 516 -2.36 38.29 5.87
CA LEU A 516 -2.08 37.74 4.54
C LEU A 516 -2.36 38.79 3.46
N ILE A 517 -3.54 39.42 3.48
CA ILE A 517 -3.90 40.49 2.53
C ILE A 517 -2.91 41.65 2.60
N TYR A 518 -2.53 42.07 3.80
CA TYR A 518 -1.58 43.17 4.00
C TYR A 518 -0.20 42.82 3.45
N ASN A 519 0.30 41.61 3.71
CA ASN A 519 1.57 41.12 3.16
C ASN A 519 1.53 41.04 1.63
N LEU A 520 0.41 40.62 1.06
CA LEU A 520 0.19 40.62 -0.39
C LEU A 520 0.16 42.03 -0.98
N MET A 521 -0.43 43.00 -0.28
CA MET A 521 -0.38 44.42 -0.66
C MET A 521 1.03 45.01 -0.57
N LEU A 522 1.87 44.54 0.35
CA LEU A 522 3.25 45.01 0.49
C LEU A 522 4.12 44.60 -0.70
N LYS A 523 3.96 43.39 -1.23
CA LYS A 523 4.79 42.82 -2.32
C LYS A 523 4.55 43.45 -3.72
N ASP A 524 3.71 44.47 -3.85
CA ASP A 524 3.36 45.12 -5.12
C ASP A 524 2.85 44.16 -6.22
N ILE A 525 2.30 43.01 -5.83
CA ILE A 525 1.73 41.97 -6.72
C ILE A 525 0.39 42.43 -7.36
N TRP A 526 0.06 43.72 -7.28
CA TRP A 526 -1.19 44.35 -7.71
C TRP A 526 -1.32 44.57 -9.24
N ILE A 527 -0.75 43.69 -10.06
CA ILE A 527 -1.20 43.54 -11.44
C ILE A 527 -2.48 42.69 -11.40
N PHE A 528 -3.53 43.22 -10.79
CA PHE A 528 -4.86 42.63 -10.80
C PHE A 528 -5.42 42.73 -12.22
N LYS A 529 -5.03 41.76 -13.05
CA LYS A 529 -5.63 41.57 -14.37
C LYS A 529 -7.12 41.32 -14.13
N LYS A 530 -7.95 42.10 -14.82
CA LYS A 530 -9.40 41.91 -14.80
C LYS A 530 -9.69 40.50 -15.31
N VAL A 531 -10.36 39.70 -14.50
CA VAL A 531 -10.80 38.36 -14.91
C VAL A 531 -11.92 38.54 -15.94
N SER A 532 -11.85 37.80 -17.05
CA SER A 532 -12.85 37.91 -18.11
C SER A 532 -14.22 37.44 -17.60
N LYS A 533 -15.31 38.02 -18.14
CA LYS A 533 -16.67 37.57 -17.79
C LYS A 533 -16.91 36.12 -18.18
N LYS A 534 -16.26 35.64 -19.25
CA LYS A 534 -16.36 34.27 -19.74
C LYS A 534 -15.75 33.29 -18.73
N ASP A 535 -14.51 33.52 -18.31
CA ASP A 535 -13.81 32.62 -17.38
C ASP A 535 -14.47 32.62 -16.01
N PHE A 536 -14.99 33.78 -15.58
CA PHE A 536 -15.77 33.89 -14.34
C PHE A 536 -17.07 33.08 -14.41
N GLN A 537 -17.77 33.12 -15.54
CA GLN A 537 -18.97 32.30 -15.75
C GLN A 537 -18.63 30.81 -15.77
N GLN A 538 -17.56 30.41 -16.44
CA GLN A 538 -17.12 29.00 -16.47
C GLN A 538 -16.78 28.46 -15.08
N LEU A 539 -16.10 29.27 -14.24
CA LEU A 539 -15.83 28.91 -12.85
C LEU A 539 -17.13 28.80 -12.01
N SER A 540 -18.09 29.69 -12.26
CA SER A 540 -19.41 29.62 -11.61
C SER A 540 -20.20 28.39 -12.06
N ASP A 541 -20.19 28.08 -13.35
CA ASP A 541 -20.86 26.91 -13.94
C ASP A 541 -20.27 25.62 -13.37
N PHE A 542 -18.95 25.57 -13.16
CA PHE A 542 -18.30 24.47 -12.47
C PHE A 542 -18.90 24.21 -11.10
N LEU A 543 -18.97 25.25 -10.25
CA LEU A 543 -19.44 25.12 -8.86
C LEU A 543 -20.92 24.71 -8.74
N HIS A 544 -21.78 25.15 -9.68
CA HIS A 544 -23.23 24.92 -9.59
C HIS A 544 -23.72 23.71 -10.39
N ASN A 545 -23.24 23.55 -11.63
CA ASN A 545 -23.76 22.55 -12.57
C ASN A 545 -22.85 21.32 -12.65
N ASP A 546 -21.57 21.49 -13.00
CA ASP A 546 -20.68 20.36 -13.26
C ASP A 546 -20.40 19.51 -12.00
N MET A 547 -20.42 20.13 -10.82
CA MET A 547 -20.31 19.41 -9.54
C MET A 547 -21.38 18.33 -9.38
N THR A 548 -22.61 18.58 -9.84
CA THR A 548 -23.70 17.58 -9.74
C THR A 548 -23.43 16.37 -10.63
N HIS A 549 -22.92 16.61 -11.85
CA HIS A 549 -22.52 15.56 -12.79
C HIS A 549 -21.34 14.74 -12.24
N LEU A 550 -20.30 15.41 -11.71
CA LEU A 550 -19.16 14.74 -11.08
C LEU A 550 -19.57 13.86 -9.90
N LEU A 551 -20.54 14.31 -9.10
CA LEU A 551 -21.09 13.52 -7.99
C LEU A 551 -21.89 12.30 -8.48
N GLN A 552 -22.62 12.41 -9.58
CA GLN A 552 -23.35 11.28 -10.17
C GLN A 552 -22.37 10.21 -10.68
N VAL A 553 -21.33 10.63 -11.40
CA VAL A 553 -20.28 9.73 -11.89
C VAL A 553 -19.58 9.03 -10.73
N LEU A 554 -19.23 9.78 -9.68
CA LEU A 554 -18.58 9.22 -8.49
C LEU A 554 -19.49 8.24 -7.73
N ARG A 555 -20.81 8.46 -7.72
CA ARG A 555 -21.78 7.51 -7.13
C ARG A 555 -21.93 6.23 -7.97
N ALA A 556 -21.76 6.33 -9.29
CA ALA A 556 -21.83 5.20 -10.20
C ALA A 556 -20.57 4.32 -10.18
N GLU A 557 -19.43 4.82 -9.66
CA GLU A 557 -18.22 4.02 -9.48
C GLU A 557 -18.44 2.90 -8.45
N VAL A 558 -18.17 1.65 -8.87
CA VAL A 558 -18.17 0.50 -7.98
C VAL A 558 -16.97 0.63 -7.02
N PRO A 559 -17.19 0.53 -5.70
CA PRO A 559 -16.11 0.66 -4.73
C PRO A 559 -15.14 -0.52 -4.82
N GLU A 560 -13.96 -0.28 -5.40
CA GLU A 560 -12.87 -1.25 -5.41
C GLU A 560 -12.14 -1.21 -4.05
N LYS A 561 -12.22 -2.30 -3.29
CA LYS A 561 -11.41 -2.49 -2.08
C LYS A 561 -10.05 -3.04 -2.48
N ILE A 562 -8.98 -2.60 -1.82
CA ILE A 562 -7.63 -3.15 -2.02
C ILE A 562 -7.62 -4.61 -1.55
N PRO A 563 -7.46 -5.62 -2.44
CA PRO A 563 -7.65 -7.03 -2.07
C PRO A 563 -6.34 -7.75 -1.72
N CYS A 564 -5.27 -7.01 -1.39
CA CYS A 564 -3.90 -7.56 -1.37
C CYS A 564 -3.11 -7.21 -0.11
N GLY A 565 -2.16 -8.09 0.24
CA GLY A 565 -1.30 -7.94 1.41
C GLY A 565 -2.02 -8.23 2.72
N ARG A 566 -1.51 -7.68 3.83
CA ARG A 566 -2.15 -7.83 5.15
C ARG A 566 -3.44 -7.05 5.30
N LEU A 567 -3.77 -6.16 4.36
CA LEU A 567 -5.01 -5.39 4.35
C LEU A 567 -6.26 -6.21 3.96
N GLN A 568 -6.13 -7.51 3.65
CA GLN A 568 -7.29 -8.41 3.64
C GLN A 568 -7.93 -8.49 5.05
N ASP A 569 -9.13 -9.07 5.18
CA ASP A 569 -9.76 -9.20 6.51
C ASP A 569 -8.75 -9.82 7.49
N PRO A 570 -8.39 -9.11 8.57
CA PRO A 570 -7.22 -9.48 9.33
C PRO A 570 -7.48 -10.75 10.12
N LEU A 571 -6.78 -11.79 9.70
CA LEU A 571 -6.72 -13.05 10.42
C LEU A 571 -5.59 -12.95 11.45
N LEU A 572 -5.80 -12.16 12.50
CA LEU A 572 -4.94 -12.20 13.69
C LEU A 572 -5.02 -13.61 14.28
N ASN A 573 -3.87 -14.29 14.39
CA ASN A 573 -3.76 -15.65 14.91
C ASN A 573 -4.61 -16.70 14.17
N ARG A 574 -4.66 -16.69 12.83
CA ARG A 574 -4.74 -17.99 12.14
C ARG A 574 -3.33 -18.55 12.07
N ASP A 575 -3.00 -19.34 13.07
CA ASP A 575 -2.18 -20.52 12.82
C ASP A 575 -2.71 -21.17 11.53
N TYR A 576 -1.92 -21.19 10.46
CA TYR A 576 -2.22 -21.96 9.26
C TYR A 576 -2.04 -23.46 9.54
N GLU A 577 -2.83 -24.00 10.45
CA GLU A 577 -3.23 -25.40 10.40
C GLU A 577 -4.72 -25.38 10.10
N ASN A 578 -5.15 -26.03 9.02
CA ASN A 578 -6.56 -26.31 8.81
C ASN A 578 -7.04 -27.03 10.08
N TYR A 579 -7.90 -26.36 10.84
CA TYR A 579 -8.51 -26.89 12.04
C TYR A 579 -9.78 -27.66 11.74
N ASP A 580 -10.00 -28.00 10.47
CA ASP A 580 -11.11 -28.79 10.04
C ASP A 580 -10.83 -30.27 10.29
N TRP A 581 -11.87 -31.01 10.63
CA TRP A 581 -11.86 -32.47 10.77
C TRP A 581 -11.17 -33.16 9.57
N ASN A 582 -11.28 -32.59 8.37
CA ASN A 582 -10.62 -33.09 7.17
C ASN A 582 -9.09 -33.15 7.29
N ALA A 583 -8.46 -32.19 7.98
CA ALA A 583 -7.01 -32.20 8.19
C ALA A 583 -6.59 -33.18 9.30
N VAL A 584 -7.43 -33.35 10.33
CA VAL A 584 -7.24 -34.39 11.35
C VAL A 584 -7.34 -35.77 10.69
N ASN A 585 -8.32 -35.95 9.79
CA ASN A 585 -8.55 -37.18 9.05
C ASN A 585 -7.40 -37.53 8.09
N GLU A 586 -6.91 -36.55 7.33
CA GLU A 586 -5.79 -36.74 6.39
C GLU A 586 -4.49 -37.13 7.11
N GLU A 587 -4.17 -36.50 8.24
CA GLU A 587 -2.97 -36.85 9.03
C GLU A 587 -3.15 -38.21 9.73
N ALA A 588 -4.36 -38.54 10.18
CA ALA A 588 -4.67 -39.84 10.77
C ALA A 588 -4.50 -41.00 9.76
N GLU A 589 -4.90 -40.79 8.50
CA GLU A 589 -4.69 -41.76 7.41
C GLU A 589 -3.21 -41.91 7.06
N LYS A 590 -2.49 -40.79 6.94
CA LYS A 590 -1.06 -40.76 6.61
C LYS A 590 -0.18 -41.46 7.64
N GLN A 591 -0.53 -41.34 8.92
CA GLN A 591 0.22 -41.89 10.05
C GLN A 591 -0.34 -43.23 10.54
N GLY A 592 -1.43 -43.72 9.95
CA GLY A 592 -2.04 -45.01 10.28
C GLY A 592 -2.65 -45.09 11.68
N TRP A 593 -3.12 -43.98 12.27
CA TRP A 593 -3.62 -43.95 13.66
C TRP A 593 -4.84 -44.84 13.87
N ARG A 594 -5.70 -45.00 12.85
CA ARG A 594 -6.84 -45.92 12.90
C ARG A 594 -6.43 -47.37 13.07
N SER A 595 -5.35 -47.77 12.39
CA SER A 595 -4.78 -49.12 12.56
C SER A 595 -4.20 -49.32 13.96
N GLU A 596 -3.58 -48.27 14.54
CA GLU A 596 -3.11 -48.27 15.92
C GLU A 596 -4.27 -48.41 16.92
N PHE A 597 -5.39 -47.71 16.68
CA PHE A 597 -6.61 -47.82 17.49
C PHE A 597 -7.14 -49.26 17.52
N HIS A 598 -7.22 -49.92 16.37
CA HIS A 598 -7.65 -51.33 16.31
C HIS A 598 -6.66 -52.29 16.97
N LEU A 599 -5.35 -52.01 16.90
CA LEU A 599 -4.30 -52.83 17.53
C LEU A 599 -4.38 -52.78 19.07
N LEU A 600 -4.85 -51.66 19.63
CA LEU A 600 -5.05 -51.51 21.08
C LEU A 600 -6.24 -52.32 21.62
N GLY A 601 -7.05 -52.94 20.74
CA GLY A 601 -8.12 -53.87 21.11
C GLY A 601 -9.34 -53.21 21.73
N PRO A 602 -10.05 -52.31 21.00
CA PRO A 602 -11.26 -51.65 21.51
C PRO A 602 -12.36 -52.66 21.82
N LYS A 603 -13.09 -52.45 22.92
CA LYS A 603 -14.29 -53.22 23.24
C LYS A 603 -15.50 -52.43 22.74
N ASN A 604 -16.28 -53.02 21.83
CA ASN A 604 -17.44 -52.38 21.20
C ASN A 604 -17.13 -51.04 20.50
N GLY A 605 -15.93 -50.88 19.94
CA GLY A 605 -15.52 -49.64 19.25
C GLY A 605 -15.10 -48.50 20.18
N LEU A 606 -15.00 -48.74 21.49
CA LEU A 606 -14.55 -47.77 22.49
C LEU A 606 -13.29 -48.28 23.22
N LEU A 607 -12.35 -47.36 23.50
CA LEU A 607 -11.16 -47.61 24.31
C LEU A 607 -11.28 -46.91 25.66
N HIS A 608 -10.90 -47.60 26.73
CA HIS A 608 -10.89 -47.03 28.08
C HIS A 608 -9.61 -46.22 28.34
N ALA A 609 -9.73 -45.09 29.05
CA ALA A 609 -8.62 -44.16 29.35
C ALA A 609 -7.35 -44.85 29.88
N VAL A 610 -7.53 -45.83 30.76
CA VAL A 610 -6.44 -46.63 31.37
C VAL A 610 -5.57 -47.34 30.33
N GLN A 611 -6.17 -47.85 29.25
CA GLN A 611 -5.43 -48.52 28.16
C GLN A 611 -4.65 -47.51 27.31
N LEU A 612 -5.17 -46.29 27.17
CA LEU A 612 -4.50 -45.21 26.45
C LEU A 612 -3.37 -44.59 27.26
N THR A 613 -3.46 -44.58 28.59
CA THR A 613 -2.54 -43.82 29.45
C THR A 613 -1.09 -44.29 29.27
N GLU A 614 -0.87 -45.60 29.12
CA GLU A 614 0.46 -46.17 28.84
C GLU A 614 1.00 -45.82 27.45
N ALA A 615 0.12 -45.69 26.45
CA ALA A 615 0.48 -45.28 25.09
C ALA A 615 0.77 -43.77 25.00
N LEU A 616 -0.01 -42.95 25.72
CA LEU A 616 0.15 -41.49 25.77
C LEU A 616 1.39 -41.08 26.57
N GLN A 617 1.74 -41.79 27.65
CA GLN A 617 2.95 -41.50 28.42
C GLN A 617 4.24 -41.71 27.61
N LYS A 618 4.21 -42.58 26.60
CA LYS A 618 5.34 -42.79 25.67
C LYS A 618 5.56 -41.62 24.69
N SER A 619 4.64 -40.66 24.61
CA SER A 619 4.76 -39.49 23.71
C SER A 619 5.80 -38.45 24.15
N GLY A 620 6.26 -38.50 25.41
CA GLY A 620 7.27 -37.55 25.93
C GLY A 620 6.72 -36.20 26.41
N LEU A 621 5.39 -36.02 26.48
CA LEU A 621 4.77 -34.81 27.02
C LEU A 621 4.57 -34.86 28.55
N PRO A 622 4.59 -33.72 29.26
CA PRO A 622 4.28 -33.65 30.69
C PRO A 622 2.85 -34.12 31.00
N ARG A 623 2.67 -34.84 32.11
CA ARG A 623 1.37 -35.42 32.52
C ARG A 623 0.25 -34.37 32.60
N LEU A 624 0.54 -33.18 33.10
CA LEU A 624 -0.41 -32.07 33.16
C LEU A 624 -0.96 -31.65 31.79
N VAL A 625 -0.14 -31.74 30.73
CA VAL A 625 -0.54 -31.38 29.36
C VAL A 625 -1.39 -32.49 28.75
N LEU A 626 -1.05 -33.76 29.01
CA LEU A 626 -1.85 -34.91 28.58
C LEU A 626 -3.23 -34.91 29.24
N ASP A 627 -3.32 -34.58 30.54
CA ASP A 627 -4.59 -34.46 31.26
C ASP A 627 -5.45 -33.31 30.70
N GLN A 628 -4.82 -32.20 30.27
CA GLN A 628 -5.51 -31.09 29.62
C GLN A 628 -6.08 -31.50 28.25
N ILE A 629 -5.31 -32.25 27.44
CA ILE A 629 -5.78 -32.78 26.15
C ILE A 629 -6.93 -33.76 26.34
N TRP A 630 -6.85 -34.62 27.35
CA TRP A 630 -7.90 -35.60 27.66
C TRP A 630 -9.24 -34.91 27.97
N ARG A 631 -9.24 -33.93 28.88
CA ARG A 631 -10.44 -33.18 29.29
C ARG A 631 -11.12 -32.41 28.15
N LEU A 632 -10.38 -32.08 27.10
CA LEU A 632 -10.96 -31.39 25.94
C LEU A 632 -11.79 -32.34 25.07
N ILE A 633 -11.42 -33.62 25.04
CA ILE A 633 -11.96 -34.62 24.13
C ILE A 633 -13.07 -35.45 24.80
N ASP A 634 -12.85 -35.84 26.06
CA ASP A 634 -13.81 -36.56 26.90
C ASP A 634 -14.76 -35.55 27.57
N GLN A 635 -15.73 -35.04 26.80
CA GLN A 635 -16.68 -34.02 27.26
C GLN A 635 -17.84 -34.61 28.07
N ASP A 636 -18.15 -35.89 27.81
CA ASP A 636 -19.16 -36.71 28.48
C ASP A 636 -18.66 -37.34 29.78
N ASN A 637 -17.36 -37.24 30.08
CA ASN A 637 -16.72 -37.77 31.29
C ASN A 637 -16.95 -39.27 31.48
N ASP A 638 -17.13 -40.01 30.39
CA ASP A 638 -17.36 -41.46 30.43
C ASP A 638 -16.05 -42.25 30.54
N ASN A 639 -14.90 -41.55 30.46
CA ASN A 639 -13.54 -42.10 30.44
C ASN A 639 -13.30 -43.11 29.31
N MET A 640 -14.10 -43.03 28.25
CA MET A 640 -14.00 -43.84 27.05
C MET A 640 -13.77 -42.92 25.85
N ILE A 641 -13.10 -43.42 24.81
CA ILE A 641 -12.97 -42.68 23.55
C ILE A 641 -13.24 -43.58 22.36
N ASN A 642 -13.90 -43.01 21.35
CA ASN A 642 -14.12 -43.64 20.06
C ASN A 642 -12.92 -43.42 19.11
N GLU A 643 -12.96 -44.04 17.94
CA GLU A 643 -11.87 -44.01 16.94
C GLU A 643 -11.54 -42.58 16.47
N ASP A 644 -12.55 -41.75 16.27
CA ASP A 644 -12.40 -40.38 15.79
C ASP A 644 -11.83 -39.45 16.88
N GLN A 645 -12.29 -39.60 18.13
CA GLN A 645 -11.73 -38.94 19.30
C GLN A 645 -10.28 -39.35 19.52
N PHE A 646 -9.92 -40.62 19.29
CA PHE A 646 -8.53 -41.08 19.35
C PHE A 646 -7.63 -40.40 18.32
N CYS A 647 -8.12 -40.23 17.08
CA CYS A 647 -7.40 -39.48 16.06
C CYS A 647 -7.18 -38.02 16.48
N LEU A 648 -8.17 -37.41 17.13
CA LEU A 648 -8.08 -36.05 17.66
C LEU A 648 -7.07 -35.94 18.83
N VAL A 649 -7.02 -36.93 19.75
CA VAL A 649 -6.02 -37.01 20.83
C VAL A 649 -4.60 -37.01 20.22
N LYS A 650 -4.35 -37.90 19.25
CA LYS A 650 -3.05 -38.03 18.58
C LYS A 650 -2.68 -36.78 17.81
N TYR A 651 -3.64 -36.13 17.17
CA TYR A 651 -3.44 -34.86 16.47
C TYR A 651 -2.99 -33.75 17.44
N LEU A 652 -3.68 -33.57 18.57
CA LEU A 652 -3.31 -32.57 19.58
C LEU A 652 -1.96 -32.85 20.25
N ILE A 653 -1.60 -34.13 20.43
CA ILE A 653 -0.27 -34.52 20.94
C ILE A 653 0.83 -34.21 19.93
N ASN A 654 0.66 -34.56 18.66
CA ASN A 654 1.65 -34.23 17.64
C ASN A 654 1.80 -32.71 17.44
N ARG A 655 0.69 -31.98 17.59
CA ARG A 655 0.68 -30.52 17.57
C ARG A 655 1.47 -29.92 18.73
N THR A 656 1.30 -30.45 19.94
CA THR A 656 2.02 -29.97 21.13
C THR A 656 3.50 -30.33 21.10
N LEU A 657 3.85 -31.52 20.60
CA LEU A 657 5.24 -31.90 20.36
C LEU A 657 5.96 -31.01 19.34
N ARG A 658 5.23 -30.41 18.40
CA ARG A 658 5.75 -29.38 17.47
C ARG A 658 5.91 -27.98 18.11
N GLY A 659 5.74 -27.87 19.43
CA GLY A 659 5.96 -26.63 20.20
C GLY A 659 4.76 -25.69 20.26
N ARG A 660 3.53 -26.18 19.98
CA ARG A 660 2.30 -25.37 20.04
C ARG A 660 1.53 -25.62 21.35
N PRO A 661 0.88 -24.60 21.94
CA PRO A 661 0.10 -24.79 23.16
C PRO A 661 -1.21 -25.55 22.90
N VAL A 662 -1.71 -26.24 23.92
CA VAL A 662 -3.02 -26.91 23.90
C VAL A 662 -4.13 -25.85 23.90
N PRO A 663 -5.17 -25.95 23.03
CA PRO A 663 -6.32 -25.04 23.04
C PRO A 663 -7.06 -25.05 24.39
N SER A 664 -7.71 -23.96 24.76
CA SER A 664 -8.59 -23.93 25.94
C SER A 664 -9.97 -24.57 25.70
N GLN A 665 -10.41 -24.64 24.43
CA GLN A 665 -11.68 -25.23 23.99
C GLN A 665 -11.50 -25.83 22.58
N LEU A 666 -12.23 -26.92 22.26
CA LEU A 666 -12.31 -27.45 20.91
C LEU A 666 -13.28 -26.61 20.06
N SER A 667 -12.91 -26.32 18.82
CA SER A 667 -13.80 -25.66 17.86
C SER A 667 -14.69 -26.70 17.16
N ASN A 668 -15.96 -26.38 16.89
CA ASN A 668 -16.92 -27.31 16.26
C ASN A 668 -16.45 -27.89 14.91
N CYS A 669 -15.56 -27.18 14.20
CA CYS A 669 -14.96 -27.64 12.94
C CYS A 669 -13.93 -28.77 13.11
N MET A 670 -13.38 -28.98 14.31
CA MET A 670 -12.42 -30.05 14.62
C MET A 670 -13.09 -31.39 14.95
N LEU A 671 -14.41 -31.44 14.98
CA LEU A 671 -15.18 -32.63 15.36
C LEU A 671 -15.76 -33.31 14.11
N PRO A 672 -15.89 -34.66 14.12
CA PRO A 672 -16.54 -35.40 13.04
C PRO A 672 -18.02 -34.99 12.89
N LEU A 673 -18.53 -34.95 11.65
CA LEU A 673 -19.89 -34.51 11.32
C LEU A 673 -20.99 -35.19 12.15
N GLN A 674 -20.80 -36.45 12.57
CA GLN A 674 -21.77 -37.20 13.38
C GLN A 674 -21.95 -36.68 14.82
N SER A 675 -21.04 -35.84 15.32
CA SER A 675 -21.13 -35.22 16.66
C SER A 675 -21.75 -33.83 16.65
N GLN A 676 -21.99 -33.24 15.47
CA GLN A 676 -22.65 -31.95 15.32
C GLN A 676 -24.18 -32.06 15.46
N ASP A 677 -24.75 -33.24 15.20
CA ASP A 677 -26.19 -33.50 15.27
C ASP A 677 -26.71 -33.69 16.70
N ASN A 678 -25.86 -34.01 17.69
CA ASN A 678 -26.26 -34.13 19.10
C ASN A 678 -26.43 -32.77 19.82
N PHE A 679 -26.13 -31.66 19.15
CA PHE A 679 -26.45 -30.31 19.64
C PHE A 679 -27.79 -29.77 19.11
N CYS A 680 -28.48 -30.52 18.25
CA CYS A 680 -29.70 -30.11 17.57
C CYS A 680 -30.92 -30.96 17.95
N ALA A 681 -31.09 -31.27 19.24
CA ALA A 681 -32.31 -31.92 19.75
C ALA A 681 -32.99 -31.15 20.91
N CYS A 682 -32.49 -29.96 21.27
CA CYS A 682 -33.06 -29.12 22.33
C CYS A 682 -33.50 -27.73 21.87
N LYS A 683 -33.57 -27.46 20.56
CA LYS A 683 -34.08 -26.19 20.01
C LYS A 683 -35.30 -26.31 19.11
N GLU A 684 -35.71 -27.52 18.74
CA GLU A 684 -36.94 -27.74 17.98
C GLU A 684 -38.20 -27.80 18.87
N ALA A 685 -38.06 -27.83 20.21
CA ALA A 685 -39.20 -27.81 21.12
C ALA A 685 -39.60 -26.40 21.63
N GLU A 686 -38.86 -25.35 21.27
CA GLU A 686 -39.18 -23.95 21.67
C GLU A 686 -39.66 -23.08 20.48
N MET A 687 -39.82 -23.65 19.28
CA MET A 687 -40.26 -22.91 18.09
C MET A 687 -41.65 -23.32 17.55
N ASP A 688 -42.31 -24.31 18.15
CA ASP A 688 -43.66 -24.77 17.76
C ASP A 688 -44.79 -24.21 18.64
N MET A 689 -44.55 -23.12 19.40
CA MET A 689 -45.56 -22.50 20.28
C MET A 689 -45.81 -21.00 20.05
N GLU A 690 -45.38 -20.43 18.92
CA GLU A 690 -45.68 -19.02 18.56
C GLU A 690 -46.17 -18.83 17.12
N GLU A 691 -46.69 -19.88 16.47
CA GLU A 691 -47.38 -19.76 15.18
C GLU A 691 -48.86 -20.19 15.28
N SER A 692 -49.56 -19.65 16.27
CA SER A 692 -51.01 -19.59 16.25
C SER A 692 -51.48 -18.37 17.04
N ILE A 693 -51.79 -17.29 16.33
CA ILE A 693 -52.91 -16.35 16.52
C ILE A 693 -52.62 -15.16 15.60
N SER A 694 -53.23 -15.21 14.41
CA SER A 694 -53.49 -14.02 13.61
C SER A 694 -54.88 -13.47 13.96
N ASP A 695 -55.00 -12.15 13.81
CA ASP A 695 -56.21 -11.36 13.57
C ASP A 695 -57.12 -10.99 14.75
N GLU A 696 -57.06 -9.71 15.15
CA GLU A 696 -58.19 -8.78 14.97
C GLU A 696 -57.80 -7.28 15.18
N SER A 697 -58.05 -6.51 14.12
CA SER A 697 -58.39 -5.06 13.98
C SER A 697 -58.14 -4.00 15.09
N GLU A 698 -57.38 -2.96 14.70
CA GLU A 698 -57.58 -1.48 14.78
C GLU A 698 -58.82 -0.86 15.50
N PRO A 699 -58.89 0.46 15.87
CA PRO A 699 -57.96 1.59 15.57
C PRO A 699 -57.82 2.73 16.67
N ILE A 700 -57.13 3.82 16.30
CA ILE A 700 -57.27 5.25 16.72
C ILE A 700 -56.37 5.80 17.86
N GLN A 701 -55.56 6.82 17.50
CA GLN A 701 -54.79 7.79 18.34
C GLN A 701 -55.74 8.74 19.16
N PRO A 702 -55.32 9.84 19.85
CA PRO A 702 -54.00 10.33 20.30
C PRO A 702 -54.00 10.79 21.79
N CYS A 703 -52.87 11.39 22.22
CA CYS A 703 -52.78 12.62 23.05
C CYS A 703 -52.25 12.60 24.51
N PHE A 704 -51.32 13.54 24.71
CA PHE A 704 -51.02 14.42 25.86
C PHE A 704 -50.37 13.89 27.16
N THR A 705 -49.25 14.55 27.49
CA THR A 705 -48.67 14.73 28.84
C THR A 705 -49.61 15.50 29.78
N PRO A 706 -49.38 15.40 31.10
CA PRO A 706 -49.35 16.61 31.92
C PRO A 706 -48.19 16.69 32.92
N GLN A 707 -47.81 17.93 33.24
CA GLN A 707 -46.93 18.33 34.34
C GLN A 707 -47.68 18.39 35.69
N ASN A 708 -46.89 18.33 36.77
CA ASN A 708 -46.83 19.27 37.92
C ASN A 708 -47.32 18.85 39.33
N GLN A 709 -46.51 19.33 40.29
CA GLN A 709 -46.76 19.68 41.73
C GLN A 709 -46.56 18.59 42.80
N LEU A 710 -46.07 18.85 44.02
CA LEU A 710 -45.17 19.85 44.64
C LEU A 710 -44.82 19.32 46.07
N SER A 711 -43.56 19.52 46.51
CA SER A 711 -42.99 19.72 47.87
C SER A 711 -43.68 19.27 49.18
N VAL A 712 -42.88 18.72 50.12
CA VAL A 712 -42.97 18.93 51.58
C VAL A 712 -41.58 18.87 52.29
N LEU A 713 -41.18 20.02 52.87
CA LEU A 713 -40.49 20.36 54.15
C LEU A 713 -39.16 19.67 54.59
N GLN A 714 -38.04 20.42 54.68
CA GLN A 714 -37.37 21.01 55.91
C GLN A 714 -36.47 20.00 56.66
N SER A 715 -35.32 20.31 57.27
CA SER A 715 -34.59 21.54 57.66
C SER A 715 -33.15 21.17 58.10
N HIS A 716 -32.32 22.21 58.20
CA HIS A 716 -31.10 22.40 59.03
C HIS A 716 -29.78 22.67 58.31
N LYS A 717 -29.33 23.91 58.55
CA LYS A 717 -28.06 24.56 58.21
C LYS A 717 -27.56 25.19 59.52
N LYS A 718 -26.23 25.44 59.58
CA LYS A 718 -25.41 26.14 60.61
C LYS A 718 -24.84 25.21 61.68
N GLU A 719 -23.61 25.35 62.18
CA GLU A 719 -22.41 26.22 62.09
C GLU A 719 -21.30 25.37 62.79
N GLY A 720 -19.98 25.55 62.74
CA GLY A 720 -19.06 26.60 62.32
C GLY A 720 -17.60 26.16 62.62
N GLU A 721 -16.66 27.09 62.39
CA GLU A 721 -15.30 27.22 62.99
C GLU A 721 -14.26 26.09 62.85
N LYS A 722 -13.33 26.23 61.89
CA LYS A 722 -11.97 26.79 62.06
C LYS A 722 -11.20 26.78 60.74
#